data_AF-A0A7I8XK75-F1
#
_entry.id   AF-A0A7I8XK75-F1
#
_cell.length_a   1.000
_cell.length_b   1.000
_cell.length_c   1.000
_cell.angle_alpha   90.00
_cell.angle_beta   90.00
_cell.angle_gamma   90.00
#
_symmetry.space_group_name_H-M   'P 1'
#
loop_
_entity.id
_entity.type
_entity.pdbx_description
1 polymer ?
#
loop_
_entity_poly.entity_id
_entity_poly.type
_entity_poly.pdbx_seq_one_letter_code
_entity_poly.pdbx_strand_id
1 'polypeptide(L)'
;MLSLGEEFVEFEVDSQLSDIFFDNVNRKICTVRGNGAMGVTAKGLDAPVWPSFRIRDGGKINTLNFSTDGMICCAQRKENSCDFVFLEDKTNDVYPDYKQNCRPESTKIMGAQWVADKQIVYITDCGIELYQFNSKRKTVKFVKAISFRPNWFVFHPQSDLLICASGVTAAVLNPFVIQNGFIHKLQRFEVDFGCSRWKPRLLDRDVAIASLYGRLYIMVLKFGPKEHQIERLNLFLMSPESPPKLAFSLLLNLQDGPVGIHTIDNLVVVHHKHTSKSLIFDIGLQKTLVERAPVAVTTIRLHDRIKEAFSSLNTYHPAWVTFPPNLIADVRLGIFSTIKIDLEGTAEEIQDNMMLLDFIMNRKNSEEFFLKTLRRLLLNKELSIRQSAEIFTRILEEPTVALNNNNKEMSSKVKLNAEPFEPLKVDYNQVVRSVLVPLKEEPKMDRKFLSAIALEFYAAVKKAEIPLEQHYLAELLIRTMVDANEMEKLKQCLQYSVVDDSKFLAFELITLSKEKPEFGQLALDMLKRKPNNREQVAEFYINRGEIIDALRMLRGTPIDKTLSLRLLEEAWKSNDRKLKYMVFTHLRDVRKLGWLDGSSPDDQFDSYIREFKQLFNLEELEEADQRSRLAKISSVASLPGLNPSPSRNILIPSHDYLNDSIPSSYQSDFDMNNAPGAGIPNY
;
A
#
# COMPACT_ATOMS: atom_id res chain seq x y z
N MET A 1 0.71 -11.64 20.50
CA MET A 1 1.23 -11.77 19.12
C MET A 1 0.54 -12.84 18.28
N LEU A 2 0.22 -14.05 18.77
CA LEU A 2 -0.60 -15.03 18.03
C LEU A 2 -1.90 -15.29 18.76
N SER A 3 -3.02 -15.29 18.04
CA SER A 3 -4.35 -15.59 18.57
C SER A 3 -5.00 -16.76 17.82
N LEU A 4 -5.70 -17.63 18.55
CA LEU A 4 -6.49 -18.75 18.00
C LEU A 4 -7.95 -18.57 18.40
N GLY A 5 -8.86 -18.83 17.46
CA GLY A 5 -10.29 -18.93 17.77
C GLY A 5 -11.10 -17.65 17.68
N GLU A 6 -10.63 -16.64 16.94
CA GLU A 6 -11.50 -15.53 16.52
C GLU A 6 -12.65 -16.05 15.64
N GLU A 7 -12.31 -16.94 14.70
CA GLU A 7 -13.21 -17.71 13.87
C GLU A 7 -12.99 -19.20 14.12
N PHE A 8 -14.08 -19.94 14.31
CA PHE A 8 -14.04 -21.39 14.45
C PHE A 8 -15.35 -22.01 13.96
N VAL A 9 -15.29 -23.28 13.58
CA VAL A 9 -16.45 -24.10 13.27
C VAL A 9 -16.34 -25.41 14.01
N GLU A 10 -17.48 -25.87 14.50
CA GLU A 10 -17.62 -27.12 15.22
C GLU A 10 -18.01 -28.24 14.28
N PHE A 11 -17.39 -29.41 14.44
CA PHE A 11 -17.75 -30.65 13.78
C PHE A 11 -17.92 -31.76 14.80
N GLU A 12 -18.76 -32.73 14.48
CA GLU A 12 -19.09 -33.80 15.41
C GLU A 12 -17.95 -34.82 15.46
N VAL A 13 -17.65 -35.26 16.68
CA VAL A 13 -16.62 -36.26 17.00
C VAL A 13 -17.33 -37.42 17.69
N ASP A 14 -18.06 -38.23 16.93
CA ASP A 14 -18.74 -39.39 17.50
C ASP A 14 -17.80 -40.60 17.51
N SER A 15 -17.45 -41.05 18.72
CA SER A 15 -16.22 -41.79 19.03
C SER A 15 -16.03 -43.19 18.39
N GLN A 16 -16.98 -43.71 17.61
CA GLN A 16 -16.86 -45.06 17.02
C GLN A 16 -17.20 -45.16 15.53
N LEU A 17 -17.82 -44.14 14.92
CA LEU A 17 -18.40 -44.24 13.56
C LEU A 17 -18.08 -43.06 12.64
N SER A 18 -17.27 -42.09 13.09
CA SER A 18 -16.93 -40.90 12.30
C SER A 18 -15.48 -40.85 11.83
N ASP A 19 -15.27 -40.87 10.50
CA ASP A 19 -13.96 -40.57 9.88
C ASP A 19 -13.87 -39.07 9.56
N ILE A 20 -12.68 -38.48 9.74
CA ILE A 20 -12.41 -37.04 9.55
C ILE A 20 -11.32 -36.87 8.49
N PHE A 21 -11.60 -36.01 7.50
CA PHE A 21 -10.71 -35.69 6.39
C PHE A 21 -10.54 -34.18 6.25
N PHE A 22 -9.39 -33.75 5.73
CA PHE A 22 -9.16 -32.35 5.38
C PHE A 22 -9.11 -32.19 3.87
N ASP A 23 -10.00 -31.37 3.33
CA ASP A 23 -9.98 -30.93 1.94
C ASP A 23 -9.10 -29.68 1.84
N ASN A 24 -7.86 -29.88 1.38
CA ASN A 24 -6.86 -28.83 1.23
C ASN A 24 -7.27 -27.78 0.18
N VAL A 25 -7.93 -28.19 -0.90
CA VAL A 25 -8.31 -27.31 -2.00
C VAL A 25 -9.39 -26.33 -1.55
N ASN A 26 -10.39 -26.84 -0.85
CA ASN A 26 -11.54 -26.05 -0.41
C ASN A 26 -11.40 -25.52 1.02
N ARG A 27 -10.32 -25.88 1.73
CA ARG A 27 -10.05 -25.53 3.14
C ARG A 27 -11.19 -25.93 4.08
N LYS A 28 -11.75 -27.14 3.90
CA LYS A 28 -12.88 -27.66 4.69
C LYS A 28 -12.50 -28.95 5.40
N ILE A 29 -13.02 -29.14 6.62
CA ILE A 29 -13.04 -30.43 7.30
C ILE A 29 -14.27 -31.19 6.86
N CYS A 30 -14.05 -32.42 6.44
CA CYS A 30 -15.08 -33.35 6.00
C CYS A 30 -15.25 -34.44 7.07
N THR A 31 -16.49 -34.69 7.49
CA THR A 31 -16.81 -35.79 8.41
C THR A 31 -17.75 -36.78 7.73
N VAL A 32 -17.49 -38.07 7.93
CA VAL A 32 -18.31 -39.15 7.38
C VAL A 32 -18.88 -39.96 8.52
N ARG A 33 -20.20 -40.20 8.55
CA ARG A 33 -20.88 -40.97 9.62
C ARG A 33 -21.54 -42.21 9.07
N GLY A 34 -21.33 -43.35 9.73
CA GLY A 34 -21.98 -44.61 9.39
C GLY A 34 -23.18 -44.93 10.27
N ASN A 35 -24.40 -44.60 9.83
CA ASN A 35 -25.66 -45.09 10.41
C ASN A 35 -26.54 -45.71 9.31
N GLY A 36 -26.06 -46.79 8.67
CA GLY A 36 -26.74 -47.50 7.58
C GLY A 36 -26.45 -46.96 6.17
N ALA A 37 -26.46 -45.65 5.98
CA ALA A 37 -25.88 -44.95 4.83
C ALA A 37 -24.80 -43.97 5.31
N MET A 38 -23.74 -43.78 4.53
CA MET A 38 -22.60 -42.94 4.93
C MET A 38 -22.94 -41.48 4.70
N GLY A 39 -23.27 -40.75 5.76
CA GLY A 39 -23.57 -39.32 5.71
C GLY A 39 -22.28 -38.49 5.67
N VAL A 40 -22.12 -37.67 4.64
CA VAL A 40 -20.95 -36.80 4.46
C VAL A 40 -21.35 -35.37 4.75
N THR A 41 -20.56 -34.68 5.57
CA THR A 41 -20.68 -33.24 5.81
C THR A 41 -19.34 -32.56 5.61
N ALA A 42 -19.32 -31.37 5.02
CA ALA A 42 -18.13 -30.56 4.82
C ALA A 42 -18.33 -29.18 5.46
N LYS A 43 -17.47 -28.84 6.40
CA LYS A 43 -17.52 -27.61 7.18
C LYS A 43 -16.20 -26.85 7.02
N GLY A 44 -16.27 -25.56 6.75
CA GLY A 44 -15.10 -24.68 6.71
C GLY A 44 -15.45 -23.32 7.28
N LEU A 45 -14.43 -22.50 7.49
CA LEU A 45 -14.57 -21.15 8.03
C LEU A 45 -15.15 -20.19 6.98
N ASP A 46 -14.88 -20.46 5.71
CA ASP A 46 -15.35 -19.67 4.57
C ASP A 46 -16.68 -20.22 3.99
N ALA A 47 -17.60 -19.32 3.63
CA ALA A 47 -18.80 -19.65 2.86
C ALA A 47 -18.42 -20.06 1.41
N PRO A 48 -19.16 -20.96 0.74
CA PRO A 48 -20.49 -21.47 1.07
C PRO A 48 -20.50 -22.70 1.99
N VAL A 49 -21.58 -22.83 2.75
CA VAL A 49 -21.94 -24.07 3.44
C VAL A 49 -22.43 -25.07 2.41
N TRP A 50 -21.83 -26.25 2.38
CA TRP A 50 -22.26 -27.32 1.49
C TRP A 50 -23.31 -28.21 2.17
N PRO A 51 -24.37 -28.60 1.44
CA PRO A 51 -25.37 -29.48 2.01
C PRO A 51 -24.76 -30.83 2.37
N SER A 52 -25.26 -31.44 3.42
CA SER A 52 -24.95 -32.84 3.72
C SER A 52 -25.59 -33.74 2.67
N PHE A 53 -24.92 -34.84 2.35
CA PHE A 53 -25.40 -35.83 1.41
C PHE A 53 -25.04 -37.22 1.91
N ARG A 54 -25.65 -38.26 1.32
CA ARG A 54 -25.36 -39.65 1.67
C ARG A 54 -24.76 -40.37 0.48
N ILE A 55 -23.74 -41.15 0.76
CA ILE A 55 -23.09 -42.06 -0.20
C ILE A 55 -23.34 -43.50 0.24
N ARG A 56 -23.21 -44.44 -0.70
CA ARG A 56 -23.33 -45.87 -0.38
C ARG A 56 -22.23 -46.29 0.61
N ASP A 57 -22.57 -47.23 1.48
CA ASP A 57 -21.56 -47.89 2.29
C ASP A 57 -20.75 -48.84 1.40
N GLY A 58 -19.52 -48.42 1.09
CA GLY A 58 -18.57 -49.13 0.24
C GLY A 58 -17.31 -49.54 1.00
N GLY A 59 -17.34 -49.51 2.34
CA GLY A 59 -16.17 -49.76 3.19
C GLY A 59 -15.36 -48.50 3.52
N LYS A 60 -14.23 -48.69 4.22
CA LYS A 60 -13.39 -47.61 4.77
C LYS A 60 -12.92 -46.63 3.70
N ILE A 61 -13.01 -45.34 4.00
CA ILE A 61 -12.55 -44.25 3.14
C ILE A 61 -11.15 -43.85 3.60
N ASN A 62 -10.20 -43.75 2.67
CA ASN A 62 -8.83 -43.34 2.95
C ASN A 62 -8.64 -41.83 2.69
N THR A 63 -9.24 -41.32 1.63
CA THR A 63 -9.23 -39.89 1.29
C THR A 63 -10.61 -39.47 0.81
N LEU A 64 -10.98 -38.24 1.15
CA LEU A 64 -12.24 -37.61 0.77
C LEU A 64 -11.97 -36.13 0.47
N ASN A 65 -12.34 -35.67 -0.71
CA ASN A 65 -12.25 -34.26 -1.10
C ASN A 65 -13.27 -33.91 -2.19
N PHE A 66 -13.38 -32.62 -2.48
CA PHE A 66 -14.39 -32.08 -3.39
C PHE A 66 -13.75 -31.27 -4.50
N SER A 67 -14.42 -31.20 -5.64
CA SER A 67 -14.11 -30.22 -6.68
C SER A 67 -14.21 -28.80 -6.14
N THR A 68 -13.54 -27.86 -6.80
CA THR A 68 -13.47 -26.44 -6.39
C THR A 68 -14.84 -25.75 -6.34
N ASP A 69 -15.81 -26.24 -7.12
CA ASP A 69 -17.21 -25.78 -7.11
C ASP A 69 -18.11 -26.55 -6.11
N GLY A 70 -17.58 -27.59 -5.46
CA GLY A 70 -18.30 -28.46 -4.54
C GLY A 70 -19.30 -29.42 -5.20
N MET A 71 -19.29 -29.56 -6.53
CA MET A 71 -20.26 -30.35 -7.28
C MET A 71 -19.88 -31.83 -7.44
N ILE A 72 -18.62 -32.18 -7.24
CA ILE A 72 -18.14 -33.56 -7.36
C ILE A 72 -17.36 -33.92 -6.10
N CYS A 73 -17.78 -35.00 -5.43
CA CYS A 73 -17.04 -35.58 -4.32
C CYS A 73 -16.20 -36.76 -4.83
N CYS A 74 -14.94 -36.83 -4.40
CA CYS A 74 -14.03 -37.94 -4.64
C CYS A 74 -13.79 -38.67 -3.33
N ALA A 75 -14.09 -39.97 -3.29
CA ALA A 75 -13.82 -40.85 -2.17
C ALA A 75 -12.88 -41.98 -2.61
N GLN A 76 -11.69 -42.07 -2.03
CA GLN A 76 -10.78 -43.18 -2.29
C GLN A 76 -10.98 -44.28 -1.25
N ARG A 77 -11.55 -45.41 -1.67
CA ARG A 77 -11.74 -46.59 -0.82
C ARG A 77 -10.71 -47.68 -1.06
N LYS A 78 -10.22 -47.79 -2.30
CA LYS A 78 -9.21 -48.78 -2.71
C LYS A 78 -7.90 -48.09 -3.05
N GLU A 79 -6.81 -48.85 -2.98
CA GLU A 79 -5.47 -48.31 -3.28
C GLU A 79 -5.30 -47.91 -4.75
N ASN A 80 -6.05 -48.48 -5.70
CA ASN A 80 -5.88 -48.25 -7.14
C ASN A 80 -7.07 -47.56 -7.83
N SER A 81 -8.04 -47.06 -7.07
CA SER A 81 -9.24 -46.45 -7.65
C SER A 81 -9.91 -45.46 -6.71
N CYS A 82 -10.51 -44.41 -7.28
CA CYS A 82 -11.42 -43.50 -6.57
C CYS A 82 -12.85 -43.65 -7.09
N ASP A 83 -13.79 -43.45 -6.17
CA ASP A 83 -15.21 -43.39 -6.43
C ASP A 83 -15.63 -41.92 -6.47
N PHE A 84 -16.43 -41.54 -7.48
CA PHE A 84 -16.87 -40.17 -7.71
C PHE A 84 -18.37 -40.03 -7.60
N VAL A 85 -18.80 -39.00 -6.89
CA VAL A 85 -20.20 -38.71 -6.62
C VAL A 85 -20.55 -37.34 -7.20
N PHE A 86 -21.45 -37.31 -8.18
CA PHE A 86 -21.91 -36.08 -8.82
C PHE A 86 -23.10 -35.52 -8.05
N LEU A 87 -22.93 -34.35 -7.43
CA LEU A 87 -23.88 -33.69 -6.52
C LEU A 87 -24.82 -32.70 -7.24
N GLU A 88 -24.77 -32.62 -8.58
CA GLU A 88 -25.61 -31.73 -9.40
C GLU A 88 -27.10 -32.10 -9.33
N ASP A 89 -27.43 -33.39 -9.18
CA ASP A 89 -28.82 -33.89 -9.12
C ASP A 89 -29.28 -34.10 -7.67
N LYS A 90 -29.92 -33.10 -7.06
CA LYS A 90 -30.46 -33.17 -5.68
C LYS A 90 -31.66 -34.11 -5.48
N THR A 91 -31.98 -34.95 -6.47
CA THR A 91 -33.19 -35.79 -6.46
C THR A 91 -33.01 -37.10 -5.70
N ASN A 92 -31.77 -37.52 -5.43
CA ASN A 92 -31.47 -38.81 -4.81
C ASN A 92 -31.09 -38.66 -3.34
N ASP A 93 -31.68 -39.50 -2.49
CA ASP A 93 -31.30 -39.62 -1.08
C ASP A 93 -29.92 -40.24 -0.88
N VAL A 94 -29.50 -41.12 -1.80
CA VAL A 94 -28.16 -41.74 -1.84
C VAL A 94 -27.62 -41.64 -3.27
N TYR A 95 -26.48 -40.98 -3.43
CA TYR A 95 -25.94 -40.72 -4.76
C TYR A 95 -25.19 -41.94 -5.33
N PRO A 96 -25.31 -42.25 -6.64
CA PRO A 96 -24.57 -43.32 -7.27
C PRO A 96 -23.11 -42.91 -7.51
N ASP A 97 -22.20 -43.85 -7.28
CA ASP A 97 -20.76 -43.65 -7.44
C ASP A 97 -20.30 -44.09 -8.84
N TYR A 98 -19.53 -43.25 -9.52
CA TYR A 98 -18.76 -43.61 -10.71
C TYR A 98 -17.34 -43.98 -10.29
N LYS A 99 -16.89 -45.18 -10.64
CA LYS A 99 -15.56 -45.66 -10.28
C LYS A 99 -14.54 -45.40 -11.37
N GLN A 100 -13.40 -44.80 -11.01
CA GLN A 100 -12.25 -44.62 -11.89
C GLN A 100 -11.03 -45.36 -11.34
N ASN A 101 -10.45 -46.25 -12.14
CA ASN A 101 -9.21 -46.95 -11.82
C ASN A 101 -7.99 -46.21 -12.39
N CYS A 102 -6.83 -46.39 -11.76
CA CYS A 102 -5.53 -46.02 -12.30
C CYS A 102 -5.15 -46.80 -13.57
N ARG A 103 -4.16 -46.28 -14.31
CA ARG A 103 -3.65 -46.91 -15.54
C ARG A 103 -2.11 -46.96 -15.50
N PRO A 104 -1.49 -48.14 -15.26
CA PRO A 104 -2.06 -49.50 -15.20
C PRO A 104 -2.78 -49.84 -13.88
N GLU A 105 -3.58 -50.92 -13.87
CA GLU A 105 -4.41 -51.30 -12.69
C GLU A 105 -3.60 -51.72 -11.44
N SER A 106 -2.33 -52.10 -11.62
CA SER A 106 -1.41 -52.43 -10.53
C SER A 106 -0.91 -51.21 -9.76
N THR A 107 -1.11 -50.00 -10.31
CA THR A 107 -0.63 -48.74 -9.76
C THR A 107 -1.43 -48.32 -8.53
N LYS A 108 -0.72 -47.82 -7.51
CA LYS A 108 -1.32 -47.36 -6.26
C LYS A 108 -1.40 -45.84 -6.21
N ILE A 109 -2.56 -45.31 -5.86
CA ILE A 109 -2.84 -43.89 -5.63
C ILE A 109 -2.31 -43.51 -4.25
N MET A 110 -1.31 -42.64 -4.24
CA MET A 110 -0.79 -41.99 -3.04
C MET A 110 -1.69 -40.82 -2.62
N GLY A 111 -2.31 -40.14 -3.58
CA GLY A 111 -3.32 -39.13 -3.32
C GLY A 111 -4.00 -38.64 -4.59
N ALA A 112 -5.16 -38.02 -4.43
CA ALA A 112 -5.92 -37.39 -5.52
C ALA A 112 -6.21 -35.93 -5.13
N GLN A 113 -5.93 -34.98 -6.03
CA GLN A 113 -6.09 -33.54 -5.76
C GLN A 113 -6.86 -32.88 -6.90
N TRP A 114 -7.81 -32.02 -6.56
CA TRP A 114 -8.52 -31.21 -7.55
C TRP A 114 -7.65 -30.04 -7.99
N VAL A 115 -7.60 -29.81 -9.30
CA VAL A 115 -6.83 -28.71 -9.92
C VAL A 115 -7.75 -27.73 -10.67
N ALA A 116 -9.01 -28.12 -10.91
CA ALA A 116 -10.09 -27.27 -11.38
C ALA A 116 -11.44 -27.95 -11.10
N ASP A 117 -12.56 -27.27 -11.35
CA ASP A 117 -13.93 -27.77 -11.08
C ASP A 117 -14.18 -29.17 -11.66
N LYS A 118 -13.55 -29.45 -12.80
CA LYS A 118 -13.75 -30.70 -13.56
C LYS A 118 -12.45 -31.40 -13.86
N GLN A 119 -11.38 -31.11 -13.13
CA GLN A 119 -10.08 -31.76 -13.33
C GLN A 119 -9.51 -32.24 -12.00
N ILE A 120 -9.10 -33.51 -11.98
CA ILE A 120 -8.44 -34.12 -10.84
C ILE A 120 -7.12 -34.74 -11.28
N VAL A 121 -6.11 -34.59 -10.45
CA VAL A 121 -4.81 -35.22 -10.63
C VAL A 121 -4.66 -36.36 -9.63
N TYR A 122 -4.31 -37.55 -10.12
CA TYR A 122 -3.86 -38.67 -9.31
C TYR A 122 -2.35 -38.65 -9.21
N ILE A 123 -1.85 -38.69 -7.98
CA ILE A 123 -0.46 -38.93 -7.65
C ILE A 123 -0.36 -40.41 -7.29
N THR A 124 0.47 -41.14 -8.01
CA THR A 124 0.60 -42.59 -7.91
C THR A 124 2.04 -43.01 -7.68
N ASP A 125 2.26 -44.24 -7.25
CA ASP A 125 3.60 -44.83 -7.11
C ASP A 125 4.40 -44.94 -8.43
N CYS A 126 3.72 -44.77 -9.58
CA CYS A 126 4.30 -44.83 -10.92
C CYS A 126 4.31 -43.47 -11.65
N GLY A 127 3.82 -42.39 -11.02
CA GLY A 127 3.85 -41.05 -11.58
C GLY A 127 2.58 -40.25 -11.32
N ILE A 128 2.25 -39.34 -12.23
CA ILE A 128 1.09 -38.45 -12.14
C ILE A 128 0.14 -38.72 -13.31
N GLU A 129 -1.16 -38.81 -13.06
CA GLU A 129 -2.22 -38.97 -14.05
C GLU A 129 -3.26 -37.83 -13.92
N LEU A 130 -3.59 -37.17 -15.02
CA LEU A 130 -4.61 -36.10 -15.07
C LEU A 130 -5.89 -36.62 -15.73
N TYR A 131 -7.01 -36.37 -15.07
CA TYR A 131 -8.35 -36.76 -15.50
C TYR A 131 -9.27 -35.55 -15.61
N GLN A 132 -10.18 -35.60 -16.58
CA GLN A 132 -11.18 -34.57 -16.85
C GLN A 132 -12.59 -35.16 -16.74
N PHE A 133 -13.48 -34.48 -16.02
CA PHE A 133 -14.87 -34.85 -15.86
C PHE A 133 -15.76 -34.20 -16.91
N ASN A 134 -16.75 -34.96 -17.36
CA ASN A 134 -17.89 -34.46 -18.11
C ASN A 134 -19.15 -34.67 -17.28
N SER A 135 -19.61 -33.62 -16.58
CA SER A 135 -20.79 -33.70 -15.71
C SER A 135 -22.03 -34.18 -16.44
N LYS A 136 -22.29 -33.67 -17.66
CA LYS A 136 -23.49 -34.02 -18.46
C LYS A 136 -23.57 -35.52 -18.76
N ARG A 137 -22.44 -36.14 -19.04
CA ARG A 137 -22.36 -37.58 -19.36
C ARG A 137 -22.04 -38.44 -18.14
N LYS A 138 -21.72 -37.84 -16.99
CA LYS A 138 -21.19 -38.51 -15.79
C LYS A 138 -20.02 -39.46 -16.12
N THR A 139 -19.13 -39.02 -17.01
CA THR A 139 -17.96 -39.80 -17.47
C THR A 139 -16.65 -39.11 -17.15
N VAL A 140 -15.59 -39.90 -16.98
CA VAL A 140 -14.22 -39.42 -16.76
C VAL A 140 -13.35 -39.73 -17.98
N LYS A 141 -12.58 -38.74 -18.42
CA LYS A 141 -11.63 -38.85 -19.53
C LYS A 141 -10.20 -38.74 -19.01
N PHE A 142 -9.34 -39.69 -19.39
CA PHE A 142 -7.91 -39.57 -19.20
C PHE A 142 -7.32 -38.49 -20.12
N VAL A 143 -6.55 -37.56 -19.56
CA VAL A 143 -5.95 -36.43 -20.29
C VAL A 143 -4.49 -36.70 -20.59
N LYS A 144 -3.67 -36.90 -19.56
CA LYS A 144 -2.21 -37.03 -19.68
C LYS A 144 -1.64 -37.75 -18.47
N ALA A 145 -0.52 -38.45 -18.64
CA ALA A 145 0.28 -38.95 -17.53
C ALA A 145 1.76 -38.59 -17.69
N ILE A 146 2.47 -38.51 -16.57
CA ILE A 146 3.92 -38.37 -16.49
C ILE A 146 4.45 -39.47 -15.58
N SER A 147 5.24 -40.39 -16.12
CA SER A 147 5.79 -41.52 -15.37
C SER A 147 7.09 -41.17 -14.65
N PHE A 148 7.15 -41.44 -13.36
CA PHE A 148 8.34 -41.42 -12.50
C PHE A 148 7.96 -42.07 -11.15
N ARG A 149 8.92 -42.36 -10.27
CA ARG A 149 8.62 -42.96 -8.96
C ARG A 149 8.67 -41.91 -7.84
N PRO A 150 7.53 -41.33 -7.42
CA PRO A 150 7.47 -40.47 -6.25
C PRO A 150 7.52 -41.29 -4.94
N ASN A 151 8.13 -40.72 -3.91
CA ASN A 151 8.10 -41.24 -2.54
C ASN A 151 6.99 -40.61 -1.70
N TRP A 152 6.74 -39.31 -1.92
CA TRP A 152 5.67 -38.54 -1.30
C TRP A 152 5.38 -37.29 -2.16
N PHE A 153 4.29 -36.58 -1.86
CA PHE A 153 3.93 -35.35 -2.55
C PHE A 153 3.38 -34.28 -1.58
N VAL A 154 3.48 -33.02 -2.00
CA VAL A 154 2.83 -31.87 -1.35
C VAL A 154 2.16 -31.04 -2.45
N PHE A 155 0.92 -30.64 -2.25
CA PHE A 155 0.15 -29.85 -3.21
C PHE A 155 -0.23 -28.49 -2.60
N HIS A 156 0.02 -27.40 -3.34
CA HIS A 156 -0.34 -26.04 -2.98
C HIS A 156 -1.45 -25.53 -3.94
N PRO A 157 -2.73 -25.59 -3.53
CA PRO A 157 -3.86 -25.28 -4.39
C PRO A 157 -3.85 -23.86 -4.96
N GLN A 158 -3.48 -22.87 -4.15
CA GLN A 158 -3.48 -21.46 -4.56
C GLN A 158 -2.54 -21.16 -5.75
N SER A 159 -1.54 -22.02 -5.96
CA SER A 159 -0.55 -21.88 -7.05
C SER A 159 -0.60 -22.97 -8.09
N ASP A 160 -1.55 -23.92 -7.97
CA ASP A 160 -1.60 -25.16 -8.75
C ASP A 160 -0.26 -25.92 -8.77
N LEU A 161 0.51 -25.81 -7.68
CA LEU A 161 1.88 -26.30 -7.60
C LEU A 161 1.89 -27.64 -6.87
N LEU A 162 2.28 -28.69 -7.58
CA LEU A 162 2.51 -30.02 -7.04
C LEU A 162 4.01 -30.30 -6.95
N ILE A 163 4.48 -30.66 -5.76
CA ILE A 163 5.85 -31.12 -5.54
C ILE A 163 5.82 -32.62 -5.28
N CYS A 164 6.58 -33.38 -6.05
CA CYS A 164 6.77 -34.81 -5.81
C CYS A 164 8.24 -35.10 -5.53
N ALA A 165 8.52 -35.70 -4.38
CA ALA A 165 9.86 -36.11 -4.01
C ALA A 165 10.21 -37.47 -4.60
N SER A 166 11.47 -37.66 -4.96
CA SER A 166 11.99 -38.87 -5.58
C SER A 166 13.42 -39.17 -5.12
N GLY A 167 13.96 -40.33 -5.52
CA GLY A 167 15.30 -40.76 -5.14
C GLY A 167 15.33 -41.53 -3.81
N VAL A 168 16.50 -42.06 -3.46
CA VAL A 168 16.67 -42.98 -2.31
C VAL A 168 16.40 -42.31 -0.97
N THR A 169 16.81 -41.06 -0.83
CA THR A 169 16.63 -40.20 0.35
C THR A 169 15.34 -39.37 0.30
N ALA A 170 14.58 -39.47 -0.80
CA ALA A 170 13.44 -38.60 -1.09
C ALA A 170 13.75 -37.09 -1.06
N ALA A 171 15.00 -36.70 -1.37
CA ALA A 171 15.44 -35.30 -1.37
C ALA A 171 15.45 -34.63 -2.76
N VAL A 172 15.17 -35.39 -3.83
CA VAL A 172 15.06 -34.82 -5.18
C VAL A 172 13.63 -34.40 -5.43
N LEU A 173 13.39 -33.08 -5.39
CA LEU A 173 12.08 -32.48 -5.56
C LEU A 173 11.78 -32.25 -7.05
N ASN A 174 10.62 -32.70 -7.50
CA ASN A 174 10.11 -32.51 -8.86
C ASN A 174 8.87 -31.60 -8.79
N PRO A 175 8.99 -30.31 -9.12
CA PRO A 175 7.86 -29.41 -9.15
C PRO A 175 7.08 -29.51 -10.47
N PHE A 176 5.76 -29.48 -10.39
CA PHE A 176 4.83 -29.49 -11.50
C PHE A 176 3.76 -28.41 -11.29
N VAL A 177 3.50 -27.61 -12.32
CA VAL A 177 2.38 -26.65 -12.32
C VAL A 177 1.27 -27.22 -13.19
N ILE A 178 0.06 -27.32 -12.66
CA ILE A 178 -1.07 -27.96 -13.35
C ILE A 178 -2.14 -26.92 -13.65
N GLN A 179 -2.07 -26.31 -14.83
CA GLN A 179 -2.94 -25.20 -15.22
C GLN A 179 -3.56 -25.46 -16.58
N ASN A 180 -4.81 -25.01 -16.78
CA ASN A 180 -5.51 -25.08 -18.07
C ASN A 180 -5.54 -26.49 -18.70
N GLY A 181 -5.60 -27.54 -17.86
CA GLY A 181 -5.56 -28.94 -18.32
C GLY A 181 -4.20 -29.45 -18.80
N PHE A 182 -3.12 -28.69 -18.58
CA PHE A 182 -1.76 -29.10 -18.90
C PHE A 182 -0.93 -29.31 -17.63
N ILE A 183 -0.08 -30.35 -17.67
CA ILE A 183 0.95 -30.57 -16.65
C ILE A 183 2.27 -29.98 -17.16
N HIS A 184 2.73 -28.91 -16.52
CA HIS A 184 4.00 -28.25 -16.79
C HIS A 184 5.06 -28.73 -15.80
N LYS A 185 6.06 -29.46 -16.29
CA LYS A 185 7.18 -29.92 -15.47
C LYS A 185 8.21 -28.80 -15.33
N LEU A 186 8.51 -28.40 -14.09
CA LEU A 186 9.58 -27.45 -13.78
C LEU A 186 10.91 -28.17 -13.55
N GLN A 187 12.00 -27.40 -13.46
CA GLN A 187 13.34 -27.93 -13.23
C GLN A 187 13.39 -28.65 -11.87
N ARG A 188 13.69 -29.96 -11.89
CA ARG A 188 13.96 -30.72 -10.66
C ARG A 188 15.24 -30.23 -9.99
N PHE A 189 15.29 -30.32 -8.66
CA PHE A 189 16.44 -29.93 -7.87
C PHE A 189 16.55 -30.81 -6.63
N GLU A 190 17.75 -30.90 -6.07
CA GLU A 190 18.02 -31.66 -4.86
C GLU A 190 18.21 -30.71 -3.68
N VAL A 191 17.62 -31.06 -2.53
CA VAL A 191 17.71 -30.26 -1.31
C VAL A 191 18.58 -30.95 -0.29
N ASP A 192 19.45 -30.18 0.37
CA ASP A 192 20.16 -30.63 1.55
C ASP A 192 19.28 -30.45 2.79
N PHE A 193 18.84 -31.57 3.36
CA PHE A 193 18.06 -31.62 4.59
C PHE A 193 18.89 -32.10 5.80
N GLY A 194 20.22 -32.23 5.68
CA GLY A 194 21.06 -32.73 6.77
C GLY A 194 20.86 -34.22 7.05
N CYS A 195 20.80 -35.03 5.99
CA CYS A 195 20.62 -36.48 6.05
C CYS A 195 21.55 -37.11 7.09
N SER A 196 20.97 -37.86 8.04
CA SER A 196 21.70 -38.48 9.14
C SER A 196 21.14 -39.87 9.45
N ARG A 197 21.79 -40.62 10.36
CA ARG A 197 21.28 -41.92 10.81
C ARG A 197 19.87 -41.85 11.40
N TRP A 198 19.54 -40.72 12.01
CA TRP A 198 18.25 -40.46 12.66
C TRP A 198 17.20 -39.90 11.70
N LYS A 199 17.66 -39.31 10.60
CA LYS A 199 16.83 -38.77 9.52
C LYS A 199 17.39 -39.22 8.16
N PRO A 200 17.18 -40.49 7.76
CA PRO A 200 17.74 -41.03 6.52
C PRO A 200 16.96 -40.61 5.26
N ARG A 201 15.72 -40.14 5.44
CA ARG A 201 14.84 -39.71 4.34
C ARG A 201 14.10 -38.44 4.72
N LEU A 202 13.91 -37.57 3.73
CA LEU A 202 13.02 -36.44 3.81
C LEU A 202 11.56 -36.92 3.69
N LEU A 203 10.67 -36.38 4.51
CA LEU A 203 9.24 -36.71 4.52
C LEU A 203 8.42 -35.51 4.05
N ASP A 204 7.18 -35.76 3.65
CA ASP A 204 6.19 -34.74 3.29
C ASP A 204 6.00 -33.68 4.38
N ARG A 205 5.88 -34.09 5.65
CA ARG A 205 5.74 -33.18 6.79
C ARG A 205 6.94 -32.27 7.05
N ASP A 206 8.09 -32.55 6.42
CA ASP A 206 9.29 -31.73 6.55
C ASP A 206 9.35 -30.62 5.48
N VAL A 207 8.39 -30.58 4.56
CA VAL A 207 8.33 -29.66 3.43
C VAL A 207 6.98 -28.93 3.42
N ALA A 208 7.04 -27.62 3.22
CA ALA A 208 5.86 -26.76 3.07
C ALA A 208 6.04 -25.80 1.90
N ILE A 209 4.94 -25.29 1.37
CA ILE A 209 4.93 -24.29 0.29
C ILE A 209 4.25 -23.05 0.85
N ALA A 210 4.83 -21.88 0.61
CA ALA A 210 4.31 -20.62 1.09
C ALA A 210 4.42 -19.51 0.05
N SER A 211 3.39 -18.67 0.00
CA SER A 211 3.47 -17.36 -0.62
C SER A 211 3.91 -16.33 0.43
N LEU A 212 5.02 -15.65 0.17
CA LEU A 212 5.58 -14.62 1.04
C LEU A 212 5.99 -13.43 0.17
N TYR A 213 5.49 -12.24 0.48
CA TYR A 213 5.84 -10.99 -0.21
C TYR A 213 5.69 -11.07 -1.74
N GLY A 214 4.59 -11.65 -2.23
CA GLY A 214 4.33 -11.76 -3.67
C GLY A 214 5.16 -12.84 -4.39
N ARG A 215 5.84 -13.72 -3.65
CA ARG A 215 6.72 -14.76 -4.22
C ARG A 215 6.47 -16.12 -3.59
N LEU A 216 6.66 -17.19 -4.36
CA LEU A 216 6.51 -18.57 -3.88
C LEU A 216 7.84 -19.15 -3.41
N TYR A 217 7.78 -19.80 -2.25
CA TYR A 217 8.91 -20.48 -1.64
C TYR A 217 8.55 -21.93 -1.31
N ILE A 218 9.51 -22.83 -1.55
CA ILE A 218 9.51 -24.18 -0.97
C ILE A 218 10.32 -24.12 0.32
N MET A 219 9.69 -24.44 1.43
CA MET A 219 10.30 -24.47 2.76
C MET A 219 10.68 -25.91 3.10
N VAL A 220 11.93 -26.15 3.48
CA VAL A 220 12.46 -27.49 3.79
C VAL A 220 13.18 -27.46 5.13
N LEU A 221 12.77 -28.31 6.07
CA LEU A 221 13.48 -28.48 7.33
C LEU A 221 14.83 -29.14 7.09
N LYS A 222 15.88 -28.56 7.68
CA LYS A 222 17.22 -29.13 7.74
C LYS A 222 17.54 -29.58 9.15
N PHE A 223 17.93 -30.85 9.25
CA PHE A 223 18.22 -31.54 10.49
C PHE A 223 19.71 -31.46 10.81
N GLY A 224 20.02 -31.35 12.10
CA GLY A 224 21.40 -31.29 12.57
C GLY A 224 22.07 -32.67 12.66
N PRO A 225 23.37 -32.71 12.99
CA PRO A 225 24.07 -33.97 13.24
C PRO A 225 23.66 -34.64 14.56
N LYS A 226 23.09 -33.88 15.50
CA LYS A 226 22.57 -34.41 16.77
C LYS A 226 21.25 -35.13 16.54
N GLU A 227 20.98 -36.12 17.38
CA GLU A 227 19.73 -36.86 17.37
C GLU A 227 18.53 -35.92 17.49
N HIS A 228 17.54 -36.08 16.61
CA HIS A 228 16.30 -35.30 16.55
C HIS A 228 16.45 -33.76 16.54
N GLN A 229 17.62 -33.25 16.21
CA GLN A 229 17.84 -31.81 16.11
C GLN A 229 17.27 -31.25 14.80
N ILE A 230 16.48 -30.19 14.91
CA ILE A 230 16.03 -29.38 13.79
C ILE A 230 16.85 -28.08 13.82
N GLU A 231 17.79 -27.95 12.90
CA GLU A 231 18.76 -26.85 12.90
C GLU A 231 18.14 -25.58 12.29
N ARG A 232 17.57 -25.69 11.09
CA ARG A 232 17.07 -24.53 10.32
C ARG A 232 15.92 -24.90 9.38
N LEU A 233 15.18 -23.90 8.91
CA LEU A 233 14.21 -24.01 7.83
C LEU A 233 14.72 -23.23 6.61
N ASN A 234 14.97 -23.95 5.51
CA ASN A 234 15.51 -23.36 4.28
C ASN A 234 14.38 -23.00 3.32
N LEU A 235 14.38 -21.77 2.79
CA LEU A 235 13.41 -21.25 1.83
C LEU A 235 14.04 -21.20 0.44
N PHE A 236 13.54 -22.01 -0.47
CA PHE A 236 13.94 -22.04 -1.87
C PHE A 236 12.97 -21.23 -2.72
N LEU A 237 13.45 -20.16 -3.35
CA LEU A 237 12.65 -19.30 -4.24
C LEU A 237 12.31 -20.05 -5.52
N MET A 238 11.03 -20.12 -5.84
CA MET A 238 10.54 -20.73 -7.08
C MET A 238 10.67 -19.79 -8.28
N SER A 239 11.02 -20.36 -9.42
CA SER A 239 11.06 -19.69 -10.72
C SER A 239 10.58 -20.65 -11.81
N PRO A 240 9.80 -20.20 -12.81
CA PRO A 240 9.42 -21.05 -13.94
C PRO A 240 10.61 -21.41 -14.84
N GLU A 241 11.62 -20.54 -14.93
CA GLU A 241 12.70 -20.61 -15.94
C GLU A 241 14.02 -21.16 -15.38
N SER A 242 14.22 -21.07 -14.07
CA SER A 242 15.46 -21.47 -13.42
C SER A 242 15.21 -22.47 -12.29
N PRO A 243 16.17 -23.35 -11.95
CA PRO A 243 16.06 -24.19 -10.77
C PRO A 243 15.82 -23.33 -9.52
N PRO A 244 15.01 -23.80 -8.56
CA PRO A 244 14.82 -23.10 -7.30
C PRO A 244 16.15 -22.89 -6.57
N LYS A 245 16.33 -21.69 -6.02
CA LYS A 245 17.57 -21.28 -5.33
C LYS A 245 17.28 -21.01 -3.86
N LEU A 246 18.21 -21.39 -2.98
CA LEU A 246 18.13 -21.02 -1.57
C LEU A 246 18.17 -19.50 -1.45
N ALA A 247 17.09 -18.92 -0.92
CA ALA A 247 16.94 -17.49 -0.71
C ALA A 247 17.16 -17.11 0.75
N PHE A 248 16.59 -17.88 1.68
CA PHE A 248 16.68 -17.62 3.11
C PHE A 248 16.87 -18.91 3.90
N SER A 249 17.46 -18.79 5.08
CA SER A 249 17.72 -19.85 6.05
C SER A 249 17.28 -19.36 7.44
N LEU A 250 16.21 -19.93 7.98
CA LEU A 250 15.64 -19.51 9.26
C LEU A 250 16.19 -20.38 10.38
N LEU A 251 16.85 -19.79 11.37
CA LEU A 251 17.49 -20.51 12.48
C LEU A 251 16.42 -21.00 13.47
N LEU A 252 16.31 -22.32 13.64
CA LEU A 252 15.35 -22.95 14.54
C LEU A 252 16.03 -23.46 15.82
N ASN A 253 17.12 -24.22 15.67
CA ASN A 253 17.88 -24.83 16.76
C ASN A 253 16.98 -25.57 17.79
N LEU A 254 15.97 -26.28 17.31
CA LEU A 254 15.03 -27.04 18.14
C LEU A 254 15.57 -28.44 18.39
N GLN A 255 15.28 -28.97 19.58
CA GLN A 255 15.54 -30.35 19.98
C GLN A 255 14.20 -31.02 20.24
N ASP A 256 14.07 -32.26 19.78
CA ASP A 256 12.98 -33.19 20.09
C ASP A 256 11.55 -32.64 20.00
N GLY A 257 10.77 -33.19 19.07
CA GLY A 257 9.33 -33.02 19.05
C GLY A 257 8.77 -32.60 17.69
N PRO A 258 7.45 -32.75 17.51
CA PRO A 258 6.79 -32.41 16.27
C PRO A 258 6.73 -30.88 16.08
N VAL A 259 6.99 -30.48 14.84
CA VAL A 259 6.93 -29.09 14.40
C VAL A 259 5.78 -28.92 13.42
N GLY A 260 5.00 -27.85 13.58
CA GLY A 260 4.03 -27.39 12.59
C GLY A 260 4.52 -26.11 11.93
N ILE A 261 4.31 -25.95 10.63
CA ILE A 261 4.71 -24.76 9.87
C ILE A 261 3.46 -24.08 9.33
N HIS A 262 3.31 -22.80 9.64
CA HIS A 262 2.25 -21.94 9.13
C HIS A 262 2.83 -20.73 8.40
N THR A 263 2.02 -20.18 7.50
CA THR A 263 2.26 -18.90 6.84
C THR A 263 1.11 -17.98 7.17
N ILE A 264 1.38 -16.90 7.90
CA ILE A 264 0.35 -15.99 8.41
C ILE A 264 0.77 -14.58 8.06
N ASP A 265 0.06 -13.92 7.15
CA ASP A 265 0.32 -12.53 6.77
C ASP A 265 1.80 -12.23 6.42
N ASN A 266 2.33 -13.02 5.48
CA ASN A 266 3.74 -13.00 5.05
C ASN A 266 4.78 -13.38 6.12
N LEU A 267 4.34 -13.94 7.25
CA LEU A 267 5.22 -14.51 8.28
C LEU A 267 5.33 -16.01 8.14
N VAL A 268 6.50 -16.54 8.45
CA VAL A 268 6.69 -17.97 8.68
C VAL A 268 6.62 -18.21 10.17
N VAL A 269 5.66 -19.03 10.59
CA VAL A 269 5.44 -19.39 12.00
C VAL A 269 5.74 -20.87 12.19
N VAL A 270 6.69 -21.16 13.06
CA VAL A 270 7.12 -22.52 13.36
C VAL A 270 6.69 -22.88 14.77
N HIS A 271 5.67 -23.73 14.87
CA HIS A 271 5.10 -24.20 16.13
C HIS A 271 5.89 -25.40 16.64
N HIS A 272 6.48 -25.28 17.83
CA HIS A 272 7.13 -26.38 18.50
C HIS A 272 6.25 -26.91 19.64
N LYS A 273 5.60 -28.06 19.42
CA LYS A 273 4.60 -28.57 20.38
C LYS A 273 5.21 -28.91 21.73
N HIS A 274 6.42 -29.47 21.76
CA HIS A 274 7.04 -29.92 23.01
C HIS A 274 7.32 -28.76 23.98
N THR A 275 7.85 -27.64 23.48
CA THR A 275 8.07 -26.43 24.30
C THR A 275 6.83 -25.54 24.40
N SER A 276 5.75 -25.86 23.68
CA SER A 276 4.56 -25.00 23.55
C SER A 276 4.91 -23.56 23.12
N LYS A 277 5.92 -23.42 22.25
CA LYS A 277 6.36 -22.12 21.72
C LYS A 277 6.22 -22.06 20.20
N SER A 278 6.02 -20.85 19.70
CA SER A 278 5.99 -20.52 18.27
C SER A 278 7.11 -19.53 17.96
N LEU A 279 7.97 -19.91 17.02
CA LEU A 279 9.01 -19.04 16.49
C LEU A 279 8.44 -18.29 15.27
N ILE A 280 8.57 -16.98 15.25
CA ILE A 280 8.01 -16.12 14.20
C ILE A 280 9.16 -15.51 13.41
N PHE A 281 9.10 -15.65 12.09
CA PHE A 281 10.08 -15.11 11.16
C PHE A 281 9.41 -14.21 10.14
N ASP A 282 10.06 -13.08 9.88
CA ASP A 282 9.67 -12.13 8.84
C ASP A 282 10.85 -11.98 7.88
N ILE A 283 10.68 -12.41 6.63
CA ILE A 283 11.73 -12.32 5.60
C ILE A 283 11.82 -10.93 4.95
N GLY A 284 10.80 -10.09 5.14
CA GLY A 284 10.79 -8.70 4.70
C GLY A 284 11.63 -7.80 5.60
N LEU A 285 11.90 -8.23 6.83
CA LEU A 285 12.84 -7.57 7.74
C LEU A 285 14.30 -7.86 7.41
N GLN A 286 15.20 -6.96 7.81
CA GLN A 286 16.66 -7.12 7.74
C GLN A 286 17.18 -7.54 6.34
N LYS A 287 16.61 -7.06 5.24
CA LYS A 287 16.77 -7.53 3.83
C LYS A 287 18.15 -8.04 3.33
N THR A 288 19.26 -7.67 3.96
CA THR A 288 20.63 -8.06 3.59
C THR A 288 21.07 -9.46 4.04
N LEU A 289 20.42 -10.06 5.04
CA LEU A 289 20.87 -11.35 5.60
C LEU A 289 20.14 -12.54 4.96
N VAL A 290 20.91 -13.56 4.55
CA VAL A 290 20.36 -14.85 4.11
C VAL A 290 19.89 -15.66 5.33
N GLU A 291 20.68 -15.65 6.40
CA GLU A 291 20.33 -16.31 7.65
C GLU A 291 19.51 -15.39 8.55
N ARG A 292 18.41 -15.90 9.10
CA ARG A 292 17.43 -15.15 9.89
C ARG A 292 17.28 -15.76 11.28
N ALA A 293 17.40 -14.92 12.30
CA ALA A 293 16.94 -15.25 13.65
C ALA A 293 15.41 -15.02 13.75
N PRO A 294 14.71 -15.68 14.69
CA PRO A 294 13.31 -15.39 14.93
C PRO A 294 13.14 -13.94 15.40
N VAL A 295 12.13 -13.27 14.85
CA VAL A 295 11.72 -11.92 15.27
C VAL A 295 11.14 -11.95 16.68
N ALA A 296 10.37 -13.01 16.97
CA ALA A 296 9.74 -13.22 18.26
C ALA A 296 9.59 -14.72 18.54
N VAL A 297 9.55 -15.07 19.84
CA VAL A 297 9.26 -16.44 20.31
C VAL A 297 8.12 -16.35 21.32
N THR A 298 6.91 -16.70 20.88
CA THR A 298 5.68 -16.46 21.65
C THR A 298 4.88 -17.74 21.88
N THR A 299 3.76 -17.64 22.58
CA THR A 299 2.79 -18.71 22.81
C THR A 299 1.45 -18.29 22.20
N ILE A 300 0.69 -19.24 21.65
CA ILE A 300 -0.64 -18.96 21.10
C ILE A 300 -1.55 -18.54 22.26
N ARG A 301 -2.22 -17.38 22.13
CA ARG A 301 -3.27 -16.94 23.05
C ARG A 301 -4.62 -17.42 22.51
N LEU A 302 -5.50 -17.87 23.40
CA LEU A 302 -6.88 -18.18 23.03
C LEU A 302 -7.68 -16.88 23.00
N HIS A 303 -8.44 -16.68 21.92
CA HIS A 303 -9.40 -15.60 21.82
C HIS A 303 -10.58 -15.85 22.77
N ASP A 304 -11.21 -14.80 23.30
CA ASP A 304 -12.24 -14.94 24.32
C ASP A 304 -13.43 -15.78 23.84
N ARG A 305 -13.86 -15.63 22.58
CA ARG A 305 -14.94 -16.43 21.98
C ARG A 305 -14.71 -17.95 22.08
N ILE A 306 -13.52 -18.44 21.70
CA ILE A 306 -13.26 -19.89 21.73
C ILE A 306 -13.05 -20.38 23.15
N LYS A 307 -12.53 -19.52 24.04
CA LYS A 307 -12.33 -19.82 25.44
C LYS A 307 -13.66 -19.96 26.20
N GLU A 308 -14.64 -19.12 25.86
CA GLU A 308 -16.01 -19.21 26.37
C GLU A 308 -16.73 -20.46 25.85
N ALA A 309 -16.57 -20.78 24.57
CA ALA A 309 -17.18 -21.96 23.97
C ALA A 309 -16.55 -23.28 24.46
N PHE A 310 -15.23 -23.30 24.69
CA PHE A 310 -14.47 -24.52 25.01
C PHE A 310 -13.49 -24.31 26.18
N SER A 311 -14.00 -24.50 27.40
CA SER A 311 -13.20 -24.36 28.62
C SER A 311 -12.06 -25.38 28.75
N SER A 312 -12.16 -26.53 28.11
CA SER A 312 -11.14 -27.60 28.12
C SER A 312 -10.09 -27.50 27.00
N LEU A 313 -10.14 -26.45 26.17
CA LEU A 313 -9.20 -26.28 25.07
C LEU A 313 -7.83 -25.87 25.60
N ASN A 314 -6.83 -26.71 25.33
CA ASN A 314 -5.43 -26.45 25.69
C ASN A 314 -4.59 -26.22 24.43
N THR A 315 -3.74 -25.19 24.46
CA THR A 315 -2.85 -24.89 23.34
C THR A 315 -1.77 -25.95 23.18
N TYR A 316 -1.37 -26.23 21.93
CA TYR A 316 -0.32 -27.21 21.58
C TYR A 316 -0.61 -28.65 22.01
N HIS A 317 -1.87 -29.01 22.20
CA HIS A 317 -2.23 -30.37 22.58
C HIS A 317 -1.71 -31.40 21.53
N PRO A 318 -1.22 -32.59 21.93
CA PRO A 318 -0.70 -33.59 21.00
C PRO A 318 -1.66 -33.96 19.86
N ALA A 319 -2.97 -34.02 20.16
CA ALA A 319 -4.04 -34.31 19.19
C ALA A 319 -4.32 -33.20 18.18
N TRP A 320 -3.67 -32.04 18.28
CA TRP A 320 -3.81 -30.97 17.30
C TRP A 320 -3.23 -31.38 15.95
N VAL A 321 -3.94 -31.05 14.89
CA VAL A 321 -3.44 -31.16 13.53
C VAL A 321 -3.35 -29.76 12.93
N THR A 322 -2.21 -29.44 12.35
CA THR A 322 -1.93 -28.16 11.71
C THR A 322 -2.05 -28.32 10.20
N PHE A 323 -2.74 -27.39 9.55
CA PHE A 323 -2.89 -27.35 8.10
C PHE A 323 -2.46 -25.96 7.59
N PRO A 324 -1.58 -25.89 6.58
CA PRO A 324 -1.23 -24.61 5.99
C PRO A 324 -2.46 -23.96 5.31
N PRO A 325 -2.50 -22.63 5.19
CA PRO A 325 -1.47 -21.71 5.67
C PRO A 325 -1.56 -21.45 7.18
N ASN A 326 -2.74 -21.50 7.81
CA ASN A 326 -2.94 -21.02 9.18
C ASN A 326 -4.04 -21.74 9.98
N LEU A 327 -4.37 -22.98 9.63
CA LEU A 327 -5.51 -23.72 10.14
C LEU A 327 -5.10 -24.75 11.20
N ILE A 328 -5.93 -24.91 12.23
CA ILE A 328 -5.76 -25.93 13.27
C ILE A 328 -7.07 -26.68 13.47
N ALA A 329 -6.96 -28.00 13.65
CA ALA A 329 -8.04 -28.84 14.12
C ALA A 329 -7.69 -29.48 15.47
N ASP A 330 -8.59 -29.38 16.46
CA ASP A 330 -8.58 -30.25 17.63
C ASP A 330 -9.62 -31.35 17.45
N VAL A 331 -9.15 -32.53 17.03
CA VAL A 331 -10.00 -33.69 16.71
C VAL A 331 -10.76 -34.20 17.93
N ARG A 332 -10.29 -33.95 19.16
CA ARG A 332 -10.97 -34.43 20.38
C ARG A 332 -12.19 -33.59 20.71
N LEU A 333 -12.10 -32.29 20.47
CA LEU A 333 -13.14 -31.32 20.79
C LEU A 333 -14.02 -30.99 19.58
N GLY A 334 -13.64 -31.44 18.38
CA GLY A 334 -14.41 -31.17 17.17
C GLY A 334 -14.25 -29.75 16.67
N ILE A 335 -13.10 -29.14 16.91
CA ILE A 335 -12.88 -27.72 16.62
C ILE A 335 -12.02 -27.59 15.37
N PHE A 336 -12.46 -26.74 14.45
CA PHE A 336 -11.66 -26.26 13.32
C PHE A 336 -11.55 -24.73 13.40
N SER A 337 -10.34 -24.20 13.42
CA SER A 337 -10.12 -22.77 13.64
C SER A 337 -8.86 -22.25 12.94
N THR A 338 -8.74 -20.93 12.81
CA THR A 338 -7.54 -20.25 12.31
C THR A 338 -6.70 -19.66 13.42
N ILE A 339 -5.38 -19.65 13.21
CA ILE A 339 -4.47 -18.74 13.89
C ILE A 339 -4.39 -17.43 13.09
N LYS A 340 -4.43 -16.31 13.80
CA LYS A 340 -4.18 -14.97 13.27
C LYS A 340 -3.09 -14.27 14.07
N ILE A 341 -2.56 -13.21 13.49
CA ILE A 341 -1.66 -12.31 14.20
C ILE A 341 -2.47 -11.35 15.05
N ASP A 342 -2.06 -11.21 16.30
CA ASP A 342 -2.56 -10.21 17.23
C ASP A 342 -1.52 -9.09 17.29
N LEU A 343 -1.84 -7.95 16.64
CA LEU A 343 -0.97 -6.78 16.54
C LEU A 343 -0.73 -6.13 17.90
N GLU A 344 -1.71 -6.11 18.80
CA GLU A 344 -1.55 -5.47 20.11
C GLU A 344 -0.48 -6.18 20.93
N GLY A 345 -0.50 -7.52 20.94
CA GLY A 345 0.53 -8.31 21.60
C GLY A 345 1.87 -8.37 20.86
N THR A 346 2.09 -7.63 19.77
CA THR A 346 3.43 -7.55 19.12
C THR A 346 4.39 -6.63 19.88
N ALA A 347 3.87 -5.56 20.49
CA ALA A 347 4.67 -4.58 21.22
C ALA A 347 5.31 -5.15 22.50
N GLU A 348 4.76 -6.25 23.02
CA GLU A 348 5.31 -6.97 24.19
C GLU A 348 6.49 -7.88 23.82
N GLU A 349 6.53 -8.38 22.57
CA GLU A 349 7.47 -9.40 22.12
C GLU A 349 8.65 -8.81 21.35
N ILE A 350 8.43 -7.72 20.59
CA ILE A 350 9.47 -7.04 19.80
C ILE A 350 9.96 -5.82 20.57
N GLN A 351 11.17 -5.90 21.11
CA GLN A 351 11.76 -4.85 21.95
C GLN A 351 12.33 -3.65 21.16
N ASP A 352 12.82 -3.89 19.94
CA ASP A 352 13.36 -2.82 19.10
C ASP A 352 12.20 -2.07 18.42
N ASN A 353 12.02 -0.81 18.79
CA ASN A 353 10.97 0.06 18.28
C ASN A 353 11.03 0.28 16.76
N MET A 354 12.22 0.33 16.16
CA MET A 354 12.34 0.45 14.70
C MET A 354 11.91 -0.83 14.01
N MET A 355 12.36 -1.97 14.54
CA MET A 355 11.95 -3.28 14.03
C MET A 355 10.45 -3.52 14.20
N LEU A 356 9.85 -3.06 15.31
CA LEU A 356 8.42 -3.13 15.56
C LEU A 356 7.63 -2.33 14.51
N LEU A 357 8.03 -1.09 14.23
CA LEU A 357 7.38 -0.27 13.20
C LEU A 357 7.52 -0.92 11.82
N ASP A 358 8.72 -1.37 11.45
CA ASP A 358 8.95 -2.10 10.19
C ASP A 358 8.11 -3.37 10.07
N PHE A 359 7.98 -4.09 11.19
CA PHE A 359 7.17 -5.29 11.27
C PHE A 359 5.70 -4.96 11.00
N ILE A 360 5.14 -3.93 11.65
CA ILE A 360 3.73 -3.52 11.50
C ILE A 360 3.45 -3.00 10.08
N MET A 361 4.38 -2.27 9.46
CA MET A 361 4.24 -1.77 8.07
C MET A 361 4.06 -2.89 7.04
N ASN A 362 4.51 -4.11 7.34
CA ASN A 362 4.41 -5.27 6.46
C ASN A 362 3.16 -6.14 6.72
N ARG A 363 2.25 -5.70 7.60
CA ARG A 363 1.04 -6.45 7.98
C ARG A 363 -0.21 -5.91 7.29
N LYS A 364 -1.17 -6.79 7.06
CA LYS A 364 -2.51 -6.41 6.57
C LYS A 364 -3.30 -5.69 7.67
N ASN A 365 -4.13 -4.72 7.27
CA ASN A 365 -5.02 -3.97 8.15
C ASN A 365 -4.30 -3.30 9.35
N SER A 366 -3.05 -2.87 9.18
CA SER A 366 -2.21 -2.38 10.26
C SER A 366 -2.16 -0.86 10.41
N GLU A 367 -2.84 -0.12 9.54
CA GLU A 367 -2.77 1.36 9.43
C GLU A 367 -3.07 2.08 10.75
N GLU A 368 -4.24 1.82 11.34
CA GLU A 368 -4.65 2.47 12.59
C GLU A 368 -3.69 2.12 13.75
N PHE A 369 -3.31 0.85 13.84
CA PHE A 369 -2.39 0.37 14.88
C PHE A 369 -0.98 0.94 14.72
N PHE A 370 -0.51 1.07 13.48
CA PHE A 370 0.76 1.69 13.14
C PHE A 370 0.79 3.16 13.58
N LEU A 371 -0.23 3.94 13.21
CA LEU A 371 -0.32 5.36 13.55
C LEU A 371 -0.42 5.58 15.06
N LYS A 372 -1.22 4.76 15.76
CA LYS A 372 -1.32 4.76 17.23
C LYS A 372 0.01 4.43 17.90
N THR A 373 0.73 3.42 17.39
CA THR A 373 2.04 3.01 17.92
C THR A 373 3.08 4.09 17.67
N LEU A 374 3.16 4.65 16.46
CA LEU A 374 4.05 5.76 16.12
C LEU A 374 3.80 6.98 17.02
N ARG A 375 2.53 7.37 17.23
CA ARG A 375 2.17 8.45 18.16
C ARG A 375 2.67 8.18 19.58
N ARG A 376 2.47 6.96 20.11
CA ARG A 376 2.92 6.58 21.45
C ARG A 376 4.44 6.69 21.58
N LEU A 377 5.18 6.17 20.61
CA LEU A 377 6.64 6.17 20.61
C LEU A 377 7.21 7.60 20.54
N LEU A 378 6.61 8.47 19.74
CA LEU A 378 7.01 9.88 19.63
C LEU A 378 6.67 10.67 20.91
N LEU A 379 5.50 10.45 21.51
CA LEU A 379 5.09 11.11 22.76
C LEU A 379 6.06 10.78 23.91
N ASN A 380 6.49 9.52 24.01
CA ASN A 380 7.41 9.06 25.03
C ASN A 380 8.89 9.35 24.72
N LYS A 381 9.20 9.95 23.56
CA LYS A 381 10.57 10.16 23.06
C LYS A 381 11.41 8.88 22.97
N GLU A 382 10.75 7.76 22.65
CA GLU A 382 11.40 6.46 22.47
C GLU A 382 12.07 6.31 21.09
N LEU A 383 11.85 7.28 20.19
CA LEU A 383 12.49 7.38 18.88
C LEU A 383 13.38 8.63 18.81
N SER A 384 14.57 8.48 18.24
CA SER A 384 15.41 9.63 17.90
C SER A 384 14.84 10.40 16.69
N ILE A 385 15.27 11.65 16.51
CA ILE A 385 14.91 12.47 15.35
C ILE A 385 15.29 11.76 14.04
N ARG A 386 16.47 11.14 13.99
CA ARG A 386 16.95 10.38 12.82
C ARG A 386 16.07 9.18 12.50
N GLN A 387 15.72 8.39 13.52
CA GLN A 387 14.82 7.24 13.37
C GLN A 387 13.43 7.66 12.90
N SER A 388 12.92 8.78 13.43
CA SER A 388 11.63 9.35 13.02
C SER A 388 11.65 9.76 11.55
N ALA A 389 12.70 10.47 11.12
CA ALA A 389 12.90 10.88 9.72
C ALA A 389 12.98 9.67 8.77
N GLU A 390 13.67 8.60 9.18
CA GLU A 390 13.76 7.36 8.41
C GLU A 390 12.40 6.68 8.26
N ILE A 391 11.61 6.58 9.33
CA ILE A 391 10.26 6.02 9.27
C ILE A 391 9.34 6.87 8.38
N PHE A 392 9.36 8.20 8.50
CA PHE A 392 8.58 9.07 7.62
C PHE A 392 8.95 8.91 6.15
N THR A 393 10.25 8.81 5.87
CA THR A 393 10.75 8.55 4.52
C THR A 393 10.21 7.22 3.99
N ARG A 394 10.23 6.15 4.80
CA ARG A 394 9.72 4.82 4.42
C ARG A 394 8.20 4.76 4.24
N ILE A 395 7.44 5.54 5.02
CA ILE A 395 5.98 5.62 4.88
C ILE A 395 5.59 6.27 3.54
N LEU A 396 6.35 7.31 3.15
CA LEU A 396 6.05 8.13 1.98
C LEU A 396 6.70 7.61 0.69
N GLU A 397 7.82 6.91 0.79
CA GLU A 397 8.43 6.22 -0.34
C GLU A 397 7.55 5.03 -0.74
N GLU A 398 7.35 4.83 -2.05
CA GLU A 398 6.70 3.60 -2.50
C GLU A 398 7.47 2.40 -1.93
N PRO A 399 6.77 1.46 -1.30
CA PRO A 399 7.36 0.34 -0.58
C PRO A 399 8.30 -0.43 -1.50
N THR A 400 9.60 -0.28 -1.23
CA THR A 400 10.71 -0.99 -1.90
C THR A 400 10.72 -2.49 -1.62
N VAL A 401 9.63 -3.06 -1.10
CA VAL A 401 9.40 -4.51 -1.00
C VAL A 401 8.94 -5.10 -2.33
N ALA A 402 9.21 -4.41 -3.43
CA ALA A 402 9.69 -5.11 -4.60
C ALA A 402 11.06 -5.72 -4.25
N LEU A 403 11.09 -6.86 -3.55
CA LEU A 403 12.14 -7.85 -3.79
C LEU A 403 12.13 -8.03 -5.31
N ASN A 404 13.05 -7.36 -6.01
CA ASN A 404 13.14 -7.20 -7.46
C ASN A 404 11.84 -7.55 -8.22
N ASN A 405 10.94 -6.58 -8.37
CA ASN A 405 9.96 -6.61 -9.46
C ASN A 405 10.70 -6.37 -10.78
N ASN A 406 11.58 -7.28 -11.15
CA ASN A 406 11.90 -7.52 -12.55
C ASN A 406 10.76 -8.35 -13.15
N ASN A 407 9.52 -7.91 -12.97
CA ASN A 407 8.44 -8.25 -13.88
C ASN A 407 8.60 -7.35 -15.11
N LYS A 408 9.72 -7.51 -15.83
CA LYS A 408 9.52 -7.65 -17.27
C LYS A 408 8.69 -8.90 -17.36
N GLU A 409 7.39 -8.74 -17.64
CA GLU A 409 6.54 -9.82 -18.12
C GLU A 409 7.19 -10.37 -19.40
N MET A 410 8.24 -11.17 -19.23
CA MET A 410 8.77 -12.00 -20.27
C MET A 410 7.76 -13.13 -20.42
N SER A 411 7.40 -13.39 -21.66
CA SER A 411 6.37 -14.31 -22.13
C SER A 411 6.63 -15.78 -21.72
N SER A 412 6.67 -16.08 -20.43
CA SER A 412 6.71 -17.45 -19.94
C SER A 412 5.29 -18.03 -20.02
N LYS A 413 5.17 -19.23 -20.62
CA LYS A 413 3.89 -19.93 -20.78
C LYS A 413 3.30 -20.43 -19.46
N VAL A 414 4.05 -20.37 -18.36
CA VAL A 414 3.70 -20.93 -17.05
C VAL A 414 3.79 -19.81 -16.01
N LYS A 415 2.66 -19.49 -15.37
CA LYS A 415 2.60 -18.47 -14.30
C LYS A 415 2.55 -19.15 -12.95
N LEU A 416 3.46 -18.78 -12.06
CA LEU A 416 3.42 -19.17 -10.66
C LEU A 416 2.57 -18.15 -9.90
N ASN A 417 1.40 -18.56 -9.41
CA ASN A 417 0.50 -17.66 -8.70
C ASN A 417 0.95 -17.56 -7.23
N ALA A 418 1.51 -16.41 -6.86
CA ALA A 418 1.76 -16.04 -5.47
C ALA A 418 0.69 -15.05 -5.03
N GLU A 419 0.29 -15.11 -3.76
CA GLU A 419 -0.54 -14.09 -3.15
C GLU A 419 0.19 -12.74 -3.19
N PRO A 420 -0.42 -11.68 -3.78
CA PRO A 420 0.22 -10.39 -3.93
C PRO A 420 0.49 -9.76 -2.57
N PHE A 421 1.62 -9.06 -2.46
CA PHE A 421 1.94 -8.27 -1.29
C PHE A 421 1.36 -6.87 -1.44
N GLU A 422 0.44 -6.53 -0.55
CA GLU A 422 -0.09 -5.18 -0.43
C GLU A 422 0.61 -4.47 0.73
N PRO A 423 1.51 -3.53 0.44
CA PRO A 423 2.21 -2.79 1.46
C PRO A 423 1.31 -1.73 2.11
N LEU A 424 1.66 -1.32 3.32
CA LEU A 424 0.95 -0.24 4.02
C LEU A 424 0.93 1.03 3.18
N LYS A 425 -0.26 1.55 2.89
CA LYS A 425 -0.48 2.83 2.23
C LYS A 425 -1.05 3.80 3.24
N VAL A 426 -0.24 4.77 3.66
CA VAL A 426 -0.68 5.85 4.55
C VAL A 426 -0.54 7.16 3.79
N ASP A 427 -1.63 7.93 3.74
CA ASP A 427 -1.60 9.27 3.18
C ASP A 427 -0.90 10.24 4.16
N TYR A 428 -0.15 11.22 3.65
CA TYR A 428 0.50 12.22 4.48
C TYR A 428 -0.53 12.98 5.35
N ASN A 429 -1.75 13.20 4.85
CA ASN A 429 -2.83 13.83 5.64
C ASN A 429 -3.25 12.98 6.84
N GLN A 430 -3.21 11.64 6.72
CA GLN A 430 -3.52 10.75 7.83
C GLN A 430 -2.44 10.82 8.91
N VAL A 431 -1.15 10.85 8.55
CA VAL A 431 -0.06 11.06 9.52
C VAL A 431 -0.25 12.39 10.25
N VAL A 432 -0.58 13.47 9.54
CA VAL A 432 -0.82 14.78 10.16
C VAL A 432 -2.00 14.70 11.15
N ARG A 433 -3.15 14.16 10.73
CA ARG A 433 -4.38 14.13 11.53
C ARG A 433 -4.30 13.18 12.74
N SER A 434 -3.64 12.04 12.59
CA SER A 434 -3.61 10.98 13.62
C SER A 434 -2.39 11.03 14.53
N VAL A 435 -1.27 11.60 14.06
CA VAL A 435 0.00 11.65 14.78
C VAL A 435 0.32 13.10 15.19
N LEU A 436 0.53 14.00 14.24
CA LEU A 436 1.09 15.33 14.55
C LEU A 436 0.11 16.27 15.27
N VAL A 437 -1.15 16.32 14.83
CA VAL A 437 -2.17 17.17 15.47
C VAL A 437 -2.43 16.73 16.91
N PRO A 438 -2.68 15.43 17.20
CA PRO A 438 -2.85 15.00 18.59
C PRO A 438 -1.60 15.20 19.44
N LEU A 439 -0.38 15.03 18.89
CA LEU A 439 0.85 15.31 19.63
C LEU A 439 1.00 16.78 20.02
N LYS A 440 0.46 17.71 19.22
CA LYS A 440 0.47 19.15 19.53
C LYS A 440 -0.47 19.48 20.70
N GLU A 441 -1.61 18.82 20.79
CA GLU A 441 -2.61 19.04 21.84
C GLU A 441 -2.20 18.46 23.20
N GLU A 442 -1.29 17.48 23.22
CA GLU A 442 -0.82 16.83 24.44
C GLU A 442 0.09 17.75 25.29
N PRO A 443 -0.29 18.07 26.54
CA PRO A 443 0.46 19.00 27.38
C PRO A 443 1.81 18.45 27.85
N LYS A 444 1.99 17.12 27.82
CA LYS A 444 3.24 16.44 28.23
C LYS A 444 4.33 16.51 27.14
N MET A 445 3.99 16.94 25.94
CA MET A 445 4.90 16.90 24.80
C MET A 445 5.95 18.00 24.85
N ASP A 446 7.20 17.66 24.53
CA ASP A 446 8.26 18.65 24.36
C ASP A 446 8.12 19.35 23.02
N ARG A 447 7.84 20.65 23.08
CA ARG A 447 7.59 21.50 21.93
C ARG A 447 8.79 21.58 20.99
N LYS A 448 10.02 21.59 21.52
CA LYS A 448 11.24 21.61 20.69
C LYS A 448 11.39 20.32 19.89
N PHE A 449 11.17 19.19 20.55
CA PHE A 449 11.21 17.88 19.89
C PHE A 449 10.11 17.75 18.83
N LEU A 450 8.89 18.21 19.12
CA LEU A 450 7.79 18.23 18.16
C LEU A 450 8.11 19.08 16.92
N SER A 451 8.71 20.26 17.12
CA SER A 451 9.11 21.14 16.01
C SER A 451 10.17 20.49 15.10
N ALA A 452 11.11 19.73 15.68
CA ALA A 452 12.10 18.99 14.91
C ALA A 452 11.47 17.83 14.12
N ILE A 453 10.56 17.07 14.73
CA ILE A 453 9.82 15.98 14.07
C ILE A 453 8.99 16.53 12.90
N ALA A 454 8.25 17.62 13.12
CA ALA A 454 7.44 18.25 12.09
C ALA A 454 8.28 18.73 10.91
N LEU A 455 9.48 19.26 11.18
CA LEU A 455 10.42 19.69 10.15
C LEU A 455 10.96 18.50 9.33
N GLU A 456 11.35 17.40 9.99
CA GLU A 456 11.80 16.18 9.31
C GLU A 456 10.68 15.55 8.47
N PHE A 457 9.44 15.54 8.99
CA PHE A 457 8.30 15.06 8.21
C PHE A 457 8.04 15.95 6.98
N TYR A 458 8.08 17.28 7.14
CA TYR A 458 7.95 18.20 6.01
C TYR A 458 9.05 17.98 4.96
N ALA A 459 10.29 17.78 5.40
CA ALA A 459 11.41 17.47 4.51
C ALA A 459 11.20 16.14 3.77
N ALA A 460 10.69 15.10 4.45
CA ALA A 460 10.39 13.81 3.84
C ALA A 460 9.29 13.92 2.77
N VAL A 461 8.22 14.69 3.03
CA VAL A 461 7.15 14.94 2.04
C VAL A 461 7.68 15.68 0.82
N LYS A 462 8.53 16.70 1.02
CA LYS A 462 9.15 17.45 -0.08
C LYS A 462 10.08 16.56 -0.91
N LYS A 463 10.85 15.68 -0.27
CA LYS A 463 11.72 14.70 -0.94
C LYS A 463 10.91 13.69 -1.77
N ALA A 464 9.73 13.29 -1.30
CA ALA A 464 8.84 12.37 -1.99
C ALA A 464 8.11 13.01 -3.20
N GLU A 465 8.33 14.30 -3.50
CA GLU A 465 7.69 15.05 -4.59
C GLU A 465 6.15 15.00 -4.58
N ILE A 466 5.54 14.77 -3.41
CA ILE A 466 4.08 14.70 -3.26
C ILE A 466 3.52 16.13 -3.40
N PRO A 467 2.55 16.37 -4.30
CA PRO A 467 1.95 17.69 -4.44
C PRO A 467 1.23 18.08 -3.14
N LEU A 468 1.74 19.10 -2.46
CA LEU A 468 1.12 19.69 -1.28
C LEU A 468 -0.11 20.51 -1.70
N GLU A 469 -1.22 19.84 -2.02
CA GLU A 469 -2.46 20.49 -2.45
C GLU A 469 -3.06 21.40 -1.36
N GLN A 470 -2.75 21.14 -0.09
CA GLN A 470 -3.23 21.88 1.06
C GLN A 470 -2.06 22.34 1.94
N HIS A 471 -1.94 23.65 2.18
CA HIS A 471 -0.87 24.28 2.99
C HIS A 471 -0.93 23.95 4.50
N TYR A 472 -1.79 23.02 4.91
CA TYR A 472 -2.04 22.67 6.31
C TYR A 472 -0.79 22.16 7.05
N LEU A 473 0.08 21.42 6.36
CA LEU A 473 1.33 20.94 6.95
C LEU A 473 2.31 22.10 7.23
N ALA A 474 2.37 23.09 6.33
CA ALA A 474 3.20 24.27 6.50
C ALA A 474 2.72 25.16 7.67
N GLU A 475 1.40 25.36 7.78
CA GLU A 475 0.75 26.02 8.92
C GLU A 475 1.07 25.31 10.25
N LEU A 476 0.94 23.98 10.28
CA LEU A 476 1.26 23.19 11.46
C LEU A 476 2.75 23.33 11.86
N LEU A 477 3.65 23.33 10.88
CA LEU A 477 5.08 23.52 11.11
C LEU A 477 5.38 24.91 11.72
N ILE A 478 4.80 25.98 11.17
CA ILE A 478 5.00 27.33 11.71
C ILE A 478 4.50 27.42 13.14
N ARG A 479 3.27 26.94 13.40
CA ARG A 479 2.69 26.99 14.75
C ARG A 479 3.52 26.21 15.76
N THR A 480 3.98 25.00 15.41
CA THR A 480 4.81 24.19 16.31
C THR A 480 6.17 24.83 16.57
N MET A 481 6.78 25.51 15.59
CA MET A 481 8.03 26.27 15.78
C MET A 481 7.84 27.52 16.67
N VAL A 482 6.72 28.22 16.53
CA VAL A 482 6.35 29.36 17.40
C VAL A 482 6.13 28.87 18.82
N ASP A 483 5.36 27.79 19.00
CA ASP A 483 5.09 27.18 20.31
C ASP A 483 6.38 26.72 21.02
N ALA A 484 7.39 26.29 20.24
CA ALA A 484 8.71 25.87 20.70
C ALA A 484 9.70 27.03 20.94
N ASN A 485 9.33 28.26 20.58
CA ASN A 485 10.17 29.47 20.59
C ASN A 485 11.47 29.32 19.74
N GLU A 486 11.44 28.53 18.66
CA GLU A 486 12.59 28.30 17.76
C GLU A 486 12.57 29.24 16.54
N MET A 487 12.45 30.54 16.82
CA MET A 487 12.21 31.57 15.81
C MET A 487 13.36 31.76 14.81
N GLU A 488 14.61 31.48 15.20
CA GLU A 488 15.77 31.54 14.29
C GLU A 488 15.75 30.41 13.24
N LYS A 489 15.34 29.20 13.64
CA LYS A 489 15.20 28.07 12.70
C LYS A 489 14.05 28.32 11.73
N LEU A 490 12.94 28.88 12.21
CA LEU A 490 11.82 29.31 11.36
C LEU A 490 12.30 30.32 10.32
N LYS A 491 13.06 31.34 10.72
CA LYS A 491 13.66 32.33 9.81
C LYS A 491 14.52 31.67 8.73
N GLN A 492 15.40 30.73 9.10
CA GLN A 492 16.22 29.99 8.14
C GLN A 492 15.36 29.16 7.16
N CYS A 493 14.34 28.44 7.65
CA CYS A 493 13.46 27.63 6.80
C CYS A 493 12.71 28.47 5.77
N LEU A 494 12.23 29.67 6.15
CA LEU A 494 11.54 30.60 5.26
C LEU A 494 12.49 31.29 4.27
N GLN A 495 13.70 31.66 4.73
CA GLN A 495 14.71 32.31 3.89
C GLN A 495 15.23 31.37 2.80
N TYR A 496 15.50 30.10 3.13
CA TYR A 496 15.96 29.10 2.17
C TYR A 496 14.83 28.47 1.34
N SER A 497 13.59 28.95 1.45
CA SER A 497 12.42 28.41 0.74
C SER A 497 12.26 26.89 0.96
N VAL A 498 12.55 26.42 2.17
CA VAL A 498 12.24 25.05 2.58
C VAL A 498 10.74 24.89 2.49
N VAL A 499 9.98 25.82 3.07
CA VAL A 499 8.52 25.90 2.97
C VAL A 499 8.12 26.68 1.72
N ASP A 500 7.20 26.11 0.93
CA ASP A 500 6.70 26.78 -0.27
C ASP A 500 5.93 28.06 0.07
N ASP A 501 6.19 29.12 -0.70
CA ASP A 501 5.53 30.41 -0.52
C ASP A 501 4.01 30.27 -0.68
N SER A 502 3.24 30.65 0.33
CA SER A 502 1.78 30.62 0.28
C SER A 502 1.18 31.93 0.77
N LYS A 503 0.05 32.32 0.15
CA LYS A 503 -0.75 33.48 0.59
C LYS A 503 -1.17 33.32 2.05
N PHE A 504 -1.66 32.12 2.41
CA PHE A 504 -2.13 31.83 3.76
C PHE A 504 -1.00 31.91 4.80
N LEU A 505 0.14 31.30 4.46
CA LEU A 505 1.34 31.31 5.30
C LEU A 505 1.87 32.73 5.55
N ALA A 506 1.85 33.59 4.52
CA ALA A 506 2.24 34.98 4.65
C ALA A 506 1.34 35.73 5.64
N PHE A 507 0.01 35.56 5.59
CA PHE A 507 -0.90 36.19 6.55
C PHE A 507 -0.72 35.69 7.98
N GLU A 508 -0.38 34.42 8.17
CA GLU A 508 -0.04 33.89 9.49
C GLU A 508 1.25 34.51 10.04
N LEU A 509 2.29 34.64 9.20
CA LEU A 509 3.53 35.35 9.54
C LEU A 509 3.31 36.84 9.82
N ILE A 510 2.36 37.48 9.14
CA ILE A 510 1.96 38.87 9.42
C ILE A 510 1.33 38.97 10.81
N THR A 511 0.51 38.00 11.19
CA THR A 511 -0.10 37.96 12.52
C THR A 511 0.98 37.80 13.60
N LEU A 512 1.96 36.92 13.36
CA LEU A 512 3.14 36.73 14.22
C LEU A 512 4.09 37.94 14.21
N SER A 513 4.04 38.79 13.17
CA SER A 513 4.87 39.99 13.09
C SER A 513 4.56 41.05 14.16
N LYS A 514 3.38 40.96 14.79
CA LYS A 514 3.02 41.78 15.96
C LYS A 514 3.89 41.51 17.17
N GLU A 515 4.41 40.28 17.31
CA GLU A 515 5.31 39.89 18.39
C GLU A 515 6.79 40.13 18.03
N LYS A 516 7.18 39.86 16.77
CA LYS A 516 8.52 40.15 16.25
C LYS A 516 8.49 40.76 14.83
N PRO A 517 9.01 41.97 14.62
CA PRO A 517 8.89 42.70 13.35
C PRO A 517 9.62 42.04 12.16
N GLU A 518 10.58 41.14 12.43
CA GLU A 518 11.36 40.41 11.41
C GLU A 518 10.50 39.48 10.54
N PHE A 519 9.43 38.90 11.08
CA PHE A 519 8.53 38.05 10.31
C PHE A 519 7.69 38.83 9.30
N GLY A 520 7.47 40.14 9.54
CA GLY A 520 6.78 41.00 8.59
C GLY A 520 7.57 41.19 7.30
N GLN A 521 8.90 41.28 7.38
CA GLN A 521 9.74 41.38 6.19
C GLN A 521 9.80 40.05 5.42
N LEU A 522 9.86 38.92 6.13
CA LEU A 522 9.80 37.59 5.50
C LEU A 522 8.45 37.33 4.82
N ALA A 523 7.34 37.71 5.43
CA ALA A 523 6.01 37.60 4.83
C ALA A 523 5.90 38.44 3.54
N LEU A 524 6.47 39.66 3.55
CA LEU A 524 6.57 40.51 2.37
C LEU A 524 7.41 39.85 1.26
N ASP A 525 8.57 39.29 1.61
CA ASP A 525 9.46 38.65 0.65
C ASP A 525 8.79 37.42 0.03
N MET A 526 8.10 36.60 0.83
CA MET A 526 7.28 35.48 0.34
C MET A 526 6.17 35.91 -0.63
N LEU A 527 5.46 36.99 -0.32
CA LEU A 527 4.41 37.52 -1.20
C LEU A 527 4.99 38.12 -2.49
N LYS A 528 6.14 38.79 -2.43
CA LYS A 528 6.83 39.37 -3.60
C LYS A 528 7.40 38.33 -4.55
N ARG A 529 7.81 37.16 -4.04
CA ARG A 529 8.34 36.06 -4.87
C ARG A 529 7.27 35.45 -5.79
N LYS A 530 5.97 35.58 -5.49
CA LYS A 530 4.89 35.12 -6.37
C LYS A 530 4.34 36.26 -7.27
N PRO A 531 4.29 36.07 -8.60
CA PRO A 531 3.93 37.14 -9.54
C PRO A 531 2.48 37.66 -9.41
N ASN A 532 1.56 36.86 -8.85
CA ASN A 532 0.14 37.16 -8.76
C ASN A 532 -0.34 37.71 -7.39
N ASN A 533 0.57 38.12 -6.50
CA ASN A 533 0.22 38.52 -5.12
C ASN A 533 0.34 40.04 -4.83
N ARG A 534 0.40 40.87 -5.88
CA ARG A 534 0.69 42.32 -5.76
C ARG A 534 -0.34 43.09 -4.92
N GLU A 535 -1.61 42.70 -4.97
CA GLU A 535 -2.68 43.30 -4.17
C GLU A 535 -2.51 43.03 -2.67
N GLN A 536 -2.14 41.80 -2.31
CA GLN A 536 -1.92 41.40 -0.91
C GLN A 536 -0.64 42.02 -0.33
N VAL A 537 0.40 42.20 -1.16
CA VAL A 537 1.59 42.99 -0.79
C VAL A 537 1.21 44.44 -0.48
N ALA A 538 0.34 45.03 -1.29
CA ALA A 538 -0.12 46.40 -1.05
C ALA A 538 -0.97 46.52 0.21
N GLU A 539 -1.84 45.53 0.48
CA GLU A 539 -2.60 45.45 1.72
C GLU A 539 -1.70 45.38 2.97
N PHE A 540 -0.58 44.66 2.89
CA PHE A 540 0.43 44.63 3.95
C PHE A 540 1.06 46.01 4.20
N TYR A 541 1.46 46.71 3.12
CA TYR A 541 2.03 48.05 3.23
C TYR A 541 1.04 49.08 3.78
N ILE A 542 -0.26 48.96 3.44
CA ILE A 542 -1.34 49.79 4.00
C ILE A 542 -1.47 49.55 5.51
N ASN A 543 -1.46 48.30 5.96
CA ASN A 543 -1.57 47.95 7.39
C ASN A 543 -0.35 48.43 8.23
N ARG A 544 0.81 48.67 7.60
CA ARG A 544 1.98 49.28 8.25
C ARG A 544 2.04 50.81 8.17
N GLY A 545 1.10 51.45 7.46
CA GLY A 545 1.12 52.89 7.21
C GLY A 545 2.11 53.34 6.13
N GLU A 546 2.76 52.42 5.43
CA GLU A 546 3.73 52.67 4.35
C GLU A 546 3.01 52.81 2.99
N ILE A 547 2.15 53.82 2.88
CA ILE A 547 1.22 53.97 1.75
C ILE A 547 1.95 54.24 0.41
N ILE A 548 3.13 54.85 0.44
CA ILE A 548 3.93 55.13 -0.77
C ILE A 548 4.47 53.83 -1.39
N ASP A 549 4.89 52.88 -0.55
CA ASP A 549 5.41 51.59 -1.02
C ASP A 549 4.27 50.67 -1.49
N ALA A 550 3.08 50.79 -0.89
CA ALA A 550 1.84 50.18 -1.40
C ALA A 550 1.51 50.66 -2.83
N LEU A 551 1.53 51.98 -3.06
CA LEU A 551 1.27 52.58 -4.37
C LEU A 551 2.30 52.18 -5.43
N ARG A 552 3.58 52.03 -5.04
CA ARG A 552 4.64 51.60 -5.96
C ARG A 552 4.41 50.17 -6.45
N MET A 553 3.87 49.29 -5.61
CA MET A 553 3.58 47.89 -5.96
C MET A 553 2.31 47.71 -6.79
N LEU A 554 1.32 48.57 -6.61
CA LEU A 554 0.05 48.55 -7.38
C LEU A 554 0.14 49.26 -8.74
N ARG A 555 1.34 49.67 -9.18
CA ARG A 555 1.51 50.42 -10.42
C ARG A 555 1.37 49.50 -11.63
N GLY A 556 0.28 49.67 -12.38
CA GLY A 556 0.01 48.93 -13.62
C GLY A 556 -0.77 47.62 -13.44
N THR A 557 -1.34 47.35 -12.27
CA THR A 557 -2.26 46.22 -12.04
C THR A 557 -3.69 46.72 -11.85
N PRO A 558 -4.73 45.99 -12.32
CA PRO A 558 -6.10 46.26 -11.91
C PRO A 558 -6.20 46.10 -10.38
N ILE A 559 -6.94 46.99 -9.72
CA ILE A 559 -7.09 47.03 -8.26
C ILE A 559 -8.55 46.74 -7.91
N ASP A 560 -8.79 45.84 -6.96
CA ASP A 560 -10.13 45.57 -6.43
C ASP A 560 -10.75 46.79 -5.68
N LYS A 561 -12.07 46.90 -5.68
CA LYS A 561 -12.84 48.04 -5.12
C LYS A 561 -12.60 48.22 -3.63
N THR A 562 -12.49 47.11 -2.88
CA THR A 562 -12.28 47.08 -1.43
C THR A 562 -10.92 47.66 -1.02
N LEU A 563 -9.85 47.33 -1.76
CA LEU A 563 -8.50 47.84 -1.54
C LEU A 563 -8.39 49.33 -1.87
N SER A 564 -9.13 49.78 -2.88
CA SER A 564 -9.20 51.19 -3.29
C SER A 564 -9.81 52.08 -2.21
N LEU A 565 -10.86 51.62 -1.51
CA LEU A 565 -11.51 52.34 -0.42
C LEU A 565 -10.61 52.41 0.82
N ARG A 566 -9.93 51.32 1.18
CA ARG A 566 -8.97 51.30 2.31
C ARG A 566 -7.77 52.23 2.09
N LEU A 567 -7.25 52.31 0.86
CA LEU A 567 -6.19 53.26 0.51
C LEU A 567 -6.64 54.71 0.71
N LEU A 568 -7.88 55.03 0.34
CA LEU A 568 -8.47 56.36 0.54
C LEU A 568 -8.69 56.66 2.02
N GLU A 569 -9.25 55.72 2.79
CA GLU A 569 -9.44 55.88 4.24
C GLU A 569 -8.12 56.16 4.95
N GLU A 570 -7.07 55.38 4.66
CA GLU A 570 -5.79 55.52 5.36
C GLU A 570 -5.02 56.77 4.89
N ALA A 571 -5.17 57.16 3.63
CA ALA A 571 -4.66 58.44 3.12
C ALA A 571 -5.37 59.65 3.71
N TRP A 572 -6.69 59.56 3.97
CA TRP A 572 -7.47 60.65 4.56
C TRP A 572 -7.29 60.80 6.06
N LYS A 573 -7.00 59.70 6.77
CA LYS A 573 -6.53 59.72 8.17
C LYS A 573 -5.14 60.35 8.31
N SER A 574 -4.28 60.22 7.30
CA SER A 574 -2.98 60.91 7.27
C SER A 574 -3.16 62.42 7.04
N ASN A 575 -2.38 63.24 7.74
CA ASN A 575 -2.40 64.70 7.58
C ASN A 575 -1.52 65.21 6.41
N ASP A 576 -0.93 64.30 5.63
CA ASP A 576 -0.05 64.64 4.52
C ASP A 576 -0.82 64.89 3.22
N ARG A 577 -0.88 66.17 2.83
CA ARG A 577 -1.53 66.64 1.59
C ARG A 577 -0.91 65.98 0.34
N LYS A 578 0.40 65.73 0.29
CA LYS A 578 1.05 65.11 -0.88
C LYS A 578 0.65 63.64 -1.05
N LEU A 579 0.43 62.95 0.06
CA LEU A 579 0.05 61.54 0.08
C LEU A 579 -1.40 61.34 -0.43
N LYS A 580 -2.33 62.23 -0.03
CA LYS A 580 -3.70 62.29 -0.57
C LYS A 580 -3.72 62.48 -2.08
N TYR A 581 -2.87 63.37 -2.61
CA TYR A 581 -2.71 63.60 -4.06
C TYR A 581 -2.21 62.35 -4.81
N MET A 582 -1.17 61.69 -4.30
CA MET A 582 -0.59 60.51 -4.95
C MET A 582 -1.55 59.30 -4.99
N VAL A 583 -2.26 59.04 -3.90
CA VAL A 583 -3.25 57.94 -3.86
C VAL A 583 -4.40 58.20 -4.84
N PHE A 584 -4.93 59.42 -4.85
CA PHE A 584 -6.05 59.78 -5.71
C PHE A 584 -5.69 59.74 -7.21
N THR A 585 -4.52 60.25 -7.59
CA THR A 585 -4.04 60.21 -8.97
C THR A 585 -3.76 58.79 -9.46
N HIS A 586 -3.22 57.92 -8.60
CA HIS A 586 -2.99 56.51 -8.94
C HIS A 586 -4.31 55.75 -9.15
N LEU A 587 -5.31 55.94 -8.29
CA LEU A 587 -6.64 55.36 -8.46
C LEU A 587 -7.37 55.88 -9.72
N ARG A 588 -7.19 57.18 -10.03
CA ARG A 588 -7.69 57.80 -11.28
C ARG A 588 -7.06 57.16 -12.52
N ASP A 589 -5.76 56.89 -12.49
CA ASP A 589 -5.04 56.28 -13.60
C ASP A 589 -5.38 54.78 -13.78
N VAL A 590 -5.60 54.04 -12.68
CA VAL A 590 -6.04 52.64 -12.72
C VAL A 590 -7.50 52.49 -13.18
N ARG A 591 -8.39 53.42 -12.81
CA ARG A 591 -9.77 53.48 -13.33
C ARG A 591 -9.82 53.62 -14.87
N LYS A 592 -8.84 54.29 -15.47
CA LYS A 592 -8.74 54.42 -16.94
C LYS A 592 -8.35 53.11 -17.64
N LEU A 593 -7.78 52.14 -16.92
CA LEU A 593 -7.21 50.90 -17.48
C LEU A 593 -8.12 49.67 -17.38
N GLY A 594 -9.23 49.66 -16.62
CA GLY A 594 -9.92 48.39 -16.35
C GLY A 594 -11.33 48.43 -15.79
N TRP A 595 -12.15 49.46 -16.08
CA TRP A 595 -13.59 49.40 -15.83
C TRP A 595 -14.33 49.24 -17.16
N LEU A 596 -14.43 48.00 -17.63
CA LEU A 596 -15.29 47.64 -18.75
C LEU A 596 -16.50 46.82 -18.31
N ASP A 597 -16.82 46.77 -17.01
CA ASP A 597 -18.09 46.18 -16.57
C ASP A 597 -18.86 47.06 -15.58
N GLY A 598 -20.07 47.42 -16.02
CA GLY A 598 -20.94 48.41 -15.40
C GLY A 598 -21.51 47.97 -14.06
N SER A 599 -20.95 48.49 -12.97
CA SER A 599 -21.58 48.49 -11.65
C SER A 599 -21.54 49.89 -11.04
N SER A 600 -22.66 50.26 -10.41
CA SER A 600 -23.13 51.59 -9.98
C SER A 600 -22.11 52.54 -9.32
N PRO A 601 -22.39 53.86 -9.26
CA PRO A 601 -21.56 54.83 -8.54
C PRO A 601 -21.65 54.56 -7.02
N ASP A 602 -20.51 54.30 -6.38
CA ASP A 602 -20.41 54.14 -4.93
C ASP A 602 -20.36 55.52 -4.24
N ASP A 603 -21.40 55.87 -3.48
CA ASP A 603 -21.57 57.14 -2.74
C ASP A 603 -20.36 57.52 -1.86
N GLN A 604 -19.62 56.53 -1.34
CA GLN A 604 -18.45 56.76 -0.47
C GLN A 604 -17.23 57.26 -1.24
N PHE A 605 -16.99 56.71 -2.44
CA PHE A 605 -15.88 57.15 -3.29
C PHE A 605 -16.13 58.57 -3.81
N ASP A 606 -17.39 58.91 -4.10
CA ASP A 606 -17.82 60.25 -4.51
C ASP A 606 -17.75 61.29 -3.38
N SER A 607 -17.84 60.86 -2.12
CA SER A 607 -17.56 61.72 -0.95
C SER A 607 -16.07 62.10 -0.90
N TYR A 608 -15.17 61.12 -1.06
CA TYR A 608 -13.73 61.37 -1.11
C TYR A 608 -13.30 62.20 -2.34
N ILE A 609 -13.97 62.03 -3.49
CA ILE A 609 -13.77 62.91 -4.66
C ILE A 609 -14.18 64.36 -4.34
N ARG A 610 -15.29 64.57 -3.62
CA ARG A 610 -15.74 65.91 -3.22
C ARG A 610 -14.77 66.56 -2.25
N GLU A 611 -14.28 65.82 -1.25
CA GLU A 611 -13.26 66.32 -0.32
C GLU A 611 -11.92 66.59 -1.01
N PHE A 612 -11.53 65.76 -1.98
CA PHE A 612 -10.32 65.99 -2.78
C PHE A 612 -10.39 67.28 -3.59
N LYS A 613 -11.55 67.55 -4.23
CA LYS A 613 -11.81 68.80 -4.97
C LYS A 613 -11.85 70.04 -4.07
N GLN A 614 -12.17 69.88 -2.78
CA GLN A 614 -12.10 70.97 -1.81
C GLN A 614 -10.67 71.21 -1.30
N LEU A 615 -9.82 70.19 -1.31
CA LEU A 615 -8.44 70.25 -0.79
C LEU A 615 -7.39 70.66 -1.83
N PHE A 616 -7.68 70.62 -3.14
CA PHE A 616 -6.74 70.99 -4.22
C PHE A 616 -7.42 71.87 -5.25
N ASN A 617 -6.82 73.03 -5.55
CA ASN A 617 -7.28 73.91 -6.62
C ASN A 617 -6.88 73.35 -7.99
N LEU A 618 -7.67 73.66 -9.03
CA LEU A 618 -7.44 73.20 -10.42
C LEU A 618 -6.03 73.53 -10.94
N GLU A 619 -5.47 74.69 -10.58
CA GLU A 619 -4.11 75.10 -10.96
C GLU A 619 -3.02 74.27 -10.26
N GLU A 620 -3.19 73.93 -8.97
CA GLU A 620 -2.23 73.09 -8.23
C GLU A 620 -2.20 71.65 -8.76
N LEU A 621 -3.35 71.16 -9.26
CA LEU A 621 -3.50 69.86 -9.91
C LEU A 621 -2.80 69.79 -11.28
N GLU A 622 -2.90 70.86 -12.08
CA GLU A 622 -2.22 70.94 -13.38
C GLU A 622 -0.70 71.06 -13.24
N GLU A 623 -0.21 71.86 -12.28
CA GLU A 623 1.22 71.94 -11.97
C GLU A 623 1.78 70.60 -11.47
N ALA A 624 1.04 69.89 -10.61
CA ALA A 624 1.45 68.61 -10.09
C ALA A 624 1.43 67.49 -11.16
N ASP A 625 0.45 67.49 -12.08
CA ASP A 625 0.42 66.58 -13.23
C ASP A 625 1.54 66.91 -14.24
N GLN A 626 1.87 68.19 -14.46
CA GLN A 626 3.06 68.59 -15.24
C GLN A 626 4.36 68.13 -14.57
N ARG A 627 4.53 68.35 -13.26
CA ARG A 627 5.71 67.90 -12.51
C ARG A 627 5.85 66.37 -12.50
N SER A 628 4.74 65.63 -12.38
CA SER A 628 4.71 64.17 -12.45
C SER A 628 5.08 63.65 -13.86
N ARG A 629 4.60 64.31 -14.92
CA ARG A 629 5.01 64.03 -16.31
C ARG A 629 6.50 64.32 -16.52
N LEU A 630 7.00 65.45 -16.03
CA LEU A 630 8.41 65.83 -16.11
C LEU A 630 9.31 64.86 -15.33
N ALA A 631 8.89 64.39 -14.15
CA ALA A 631 9.60 63.39 -13.36
C ALA A 631 9.64 62.00 -14.02
N LYS A 632 8.55 61.57 -14.69
CA LYS A 632 8.54 60.34 -15.50
C LYS A 632 9.53 60.42 -16.67
N ILE A 633 9.62 61.59 -17.31
CA ILE A 633 10.55 61.84 -18.41
C ILE A 633 12.00 61.89 -17.90
N SER A 634 12.27 62.52 -16.74
CA SER A 634 13.61 62.57 -16.16
C SER A 634 14.11 61.22 -15.66
N SER A 635 13.24 60.36 -15.11
CA SER A 635 13.62 59.01 -14.67
C SER A 635 13.99 58.05 -15.81
N VAL A 636 13.47 58.30 -17.02
CA VAL A 636 13.83 57.55 -18.23
C VAL A 636 15.15 58.05 -18.82
N ALA A 637 15.49 59.32 -18.61
CA ALA A 637 16.72 59.94 -19.11
C ALA A 637 17.98 59.66 -18.24
N SER A 638 17.83 59.12 -17.03
CA SER A 638 18.94 58.88 -16.08
C SER A 638 19.47 57.44 -16.02
N LEU A 639 19.23 56.62 -17.06
CA LEU A 639 19.90 55.32 -17.21
C LEU A 639 21.23 55.50 -17.98
N PRO A 640 22.41 55.26 -17.39
CA PRO A 640 23.65 55.26 -18.14
C PRO A 640 23.83 53.92 -18.87
N GLY A 641 23.98 53.98 -20.18
CA GLY A 641 24.55 52.90 -20.99
C GLY A 641 23.63 52.36 -22.08
N LEU A 642 23.63 53.04 -23.23
CA LEU A 642 23.70 52.43 -24.57
C LEU A 642 23.82 53.58 -25.60
N ASN A 643 25.04 53.83 -26.05
CA ASN A 643 25.32 54.71 -27.18
C ASN A 643 24.95 54.03 -28.52
N PRO A 644 24.76 54.81 -29.60
CA PRO A 644 23.68 54.63 -30.56
C PRO A 644 24.16 54.11 -31.93
N SER A 645 23.22 53.78 -32.82
CA SER A 645 23.14 54.23 -34.23
C SER A 645 22.11 53.37 -35.04
N PRO A 646 21.72 53.74 -36.27
CA PRO A 646 20.50 54.54 -36.49
C PRO A 646 19.58 53.94 -37.58
N SER A 647 18.32 54.41 -37.68
CA SER A 647 17.84 55.17 -38.86
C SER A 647 16.30 55.22 -39.00
N ARG A 648 15.86 56.48 -39.22
CA ARG A 648 14.78 56.94 -40.10
C ARG A 648 13.32 56.81 -39.64
N ASN A 649 12.87 57.89 -39.00
CA ASN A 649 11.75 58.77 -39.38
C ASN A 649 10.60 58.14 -40.15
N ILE A 650 9.39 58.18 -39.57
CA ILE A 650 8.18 58.53 -40.32
C ILE A 650 7.36 59.54 -39.50
N LEU A 651 7.11 60.68 -40.13
CA LEU A 651 6.25 61.77 -39.71
C LEU A 651 4.76 61.40 -39.89
N ILE A 652 3.95 61.97 -39.01
CA ILE A 652 2.47 62.04 -38.98
C ILE A 652 1.96 62.85 -40.21
N PRO A 653 0.78 62.52 -40.80
CA PRO A 653 -0.44 63.34 -40.61
C PRO A 653 -1.73 62.47 -40.56
N SER A 654 -2.67 62.60 -39.61
CA SER A 654 -3.74 63.62 -39.41
C SER A 654 -4.90 63.63 -40.43
N HIS A 655 -6.09 63.30 -39.88
CA HIS A 655 -7.47 63.73 -40.21
C HIS A 655 -8.28 63.14 -41.40
N ASP A 656 -9.44 62.59 -41.01
CA ASP A 656 -10.81 62.89 -41.48
C ASP A 656 -11.64 61.89 -42.34
N TYR A 657 -12.83 61.61 -41.79
CA TYR A 657 -14.15 61.24 -42.34
C TYR A 657 -14.50 59.83 -42.91
N LEU A 658 -15.40 59.17 -42.15
CA LEU A 658 -16.71 58.56 -42.49
C LEU A 658 -16.85 57.41 -43.52
N ASN A 659 -17.71 56.46 -43.10
CA ASN A 659 -18.49 55.46 -43.84
C ASN A 659 -17.71 54.25 -44.40
N ASP A 660 -18.18 53.01 -44.38
CA ASP A 660 -19.45 52.42 -43.96
C ASP A 660 -19.23 50.90 -43.76
N SER A 661 -19.95 50.32 -42.79
CA SER A 661 -20.56 48.98 -42.75
C SER A 661 -20.04 47.78 -43.61
N ILE A 662 -19.65 46.68 -42.92
CA ILE A 662 -20.09 45.24 -43.05
C ILE A 662 -19.93 44.52 -44.43
N PRO A 663 -19.68 43.17 -44.57
CA PRO A 663 -19.83 42.06 -43.62
C PRO A 663 -18.69 41.01 -43.53
N SER A 664 -18.86 40.17 -42.50
CA SER A 664 -18.51 38.75 -42.38
C SER A 664 -18.62 37.89 -43.65
N SER A 665 -17.76 36.89 -43.79
CA SER A 665 -18.13 35.47 -43.56
C SER A 665 -17.02 34.50 -43.97
N TYR A 666 -16.87 33.49 -43.11
CA TYR A 666 -16.17 32.22 -43.28
C TYR A 666 -16.59 31.42 -44.53
N GLN A 667 -15.64 30.64 -45.04
CA GLN A 667 -15.71 29.31 -45.71
C GLN A 667 -14.56 29.25 -46.75
N SER A 668 -13.84 28.17 -47.03
CA SER A 668 -13.95 26.72 -46.79
C SER A 668 -12.66 26.12 -47.39
N ASP A 669 -12.02 25.14 -46.75
CA ASP A 669 -12.01 23.73 -47.18
C ASP A 669 -11.14 23.31 -48.38
N PHE A 670 -10.43 22.21 -48.11
CA PHE A 670 -10.22 21.01 -48.96
C PHE A 670 -9.04 20.90 -49.96
N ASP A 671 -8.15 19.98 -49.57
CA ASP A 671 -7.77 18.72 -50.23
C ASP A 671 -6.57 18.56 -51.21
N MET A 672 -5.71 17.62 -50.78
CA MET A 672 -5.10 16.47 -51.49
C MET A 672 -4.23 16.66 -52.75
N ASN A 673 -2.96 16.18 -52.72
CA ASN A 673 -2.55 14.80 -53.07
C ASN A 673 -1.03 14.60 -53.34
N ASN A 674 -0.54 13.41 -52.93
CA ASN A 674 0.41 12.47 -53.57
C ASN A 674 1.96 12.61 -53.59
N ALA A 675 2.60 11.73 -52.78
CA ALA A 675 3.50 10.59 -53.15
C ALA A 675 5.02 10.84 -53.49
N PRO A 676 5.88 9.78 -53.65
CA PRO A 676 6.65 9.09 -52.57
C PRO A 676 8.17 8.84 -52.90
N GLY A 677 8.94 8.20 -52.00
CA GLY A 677 10.30 7.71 -52.31
C GLY A 677 11.01 6.94 -51.18
N ALA A 678 11.55 5.77 -51.50
CA ALA A 678 12.08 4.72 -50.61
C ALA A 678 13.61 4.75 -50.38
N GLY A 679 14.11 3.98 -49.40
CA GLY A 679 15.52 3.57 -49.33
C GLY A 679 15.93 2.82 -48.06
N ILE A 680 16.21 1.52 -48.18
CA ILE A 680 17.05 0.68 -47.27
C ILE A 680 18.42 0.48 -47.99
N PRO A 681 19.56 0.14 -47.33
CA PRO A 681 19.88 -1.27 -46.95
C PRO A 681 20.74 -1.50 -45.68
N ASN A 682 20.51 -2.68 -45.06
CA ASN A 682 21.38 -3.68 -44.39
C ASN A 682 22.74 -3.33 -43.73
N TYR A 683 22.93 -3.75 -42.48
CA TYR A 683 23.55 -5.04 -42.06
C TYR A 683 23.10 -5.45 -40.65
#